data_AF-A0A929SFQ1-F1
#
_entry.id   AF-A0A929SFQ1-F1
#
_cell.length_a   1.000
_cell.length_b   1.000
_cell.length_c   1.000
_cell.angle_alpha   90.00
_cell.angle_beta   90.00
_cell.angle_gamma   90.00
#
_symmetry.space_group_name_H-M   'P 1'
#
loop_
_entity.id
_entity.type
_entity.pdbx_description
1 polymer ?
#
loop_
_entity_poly.entity_id
_entity_poly.type
_entity_poly.pdbx_seq_one_letter_code
_entity_poly.pdbx_strand_id
1 'polypeptide(L)'
;MKNNKFGISIALASILCACANAQVMDIGTNYYRDYLDFAQNKGAFAPQDAPLEFAQRNGDKFTFDKIPNSGARNNKGNFTSLGRNFVVTANHTLDAAAASNFNENRGWFGNTKYEYLTSHMATSTEKLYNSDTTYMRTTKYIVEGQIDPIDVPNLDISGDSRATDEANIDKIQNYLNDIKNSGGARGDNVLAYQAGTGALGLEKPKIDTDGYSDVVSAREFEDQNIVNQALGGSVNEISTHYSANYKTHISSINRPGIYMFMTSDRGFRNRLLPGDSGSGFFVYDTVAQKWVLVGVLSAVADNSNHASIVTMRDFSDYRRNYENLVSGLNVSNAQLVRNKDNIFNAANGSNITLNSNLDLGHGGIVVNSGNFTLLNGIGSNKITRLAGFDVASGASLSLNVAADTSVHKIGKGSLIVNSSGNKTLRLGDGIVDIRAVNAFEKIYLTSGRGLLRLGVDDSLNDKIFFGNGGGKLDLNGFDQIFSNVSANSNAAKITNLSAQKATLKINGESDKDTIFHASVDKNIDVKHDGQGRELVFDGGFDIDGSLTLNNANVTLQGHPTAHATADNSILTQTVKDKIAAAGLSEPSYMDLTRPSTLSQPDWDKRKFNAKEGIKINSSELTIGKDADVNSDIEAKNSVINLSGELTHYIDKFDGSNTYDDGLKYRQDVEKGNLLVKDVSFKNKIVMDSDSMLKVGGTTTKLRELVVNGKNTAPARSIAAGSGKLEIEDLEVSGANKLTFDPDTTVTKNLNIKDFGNANEPILDFKKVLTLGAGMKFNIDFTAALEGQMTADKTYTLVSATNIVNEGAIFNTEQKIGDLFTTYTIKDNKVLMSLNKTEKPETKPETKPET
;
A
#
# COMPACT_ATOMS: atom_id res chain seq x y z
N MET A 1 -69.46 -24.13 -11.87
CA MET A 1 -69.56 -23.53 -13.23
C MET A 1 -69.43 -22.02 -13.10
N LYS A 2 -68.56 -21.38 -13.90
CA LYS A 2 -68.44 -19.90 -14.08
C LYS A 2 -68.01 -19.12 -12.80
N ASN A 3 -67.30 -17.99 -12.88
CA ASN A 3 -66.54 -17.41 -13.99
C ASN A 3 -65.37 -16.55 -13.46
N ASN A 4 -64.40 -16.27 -14.34
CA ASN A 4 -63.22 -15.46 -14.05
C ASN A 4 -63.54 -14.01 -13.60
N LYS A 5 -62.64 -13.43 -12.80
CA LYS A 5 -61.81 -12.30 -13.24
C LYS A 5 -60.55 -12.15 -12.39
N PHE A 6 -59.39 -12.36 -13.01
CA PHE A 6 -58.10 -11.95 -12.44
C PHE A 6 -58.03 -10.42 -12.49
N GLY A 7 -57.93 -9.77 -11.34
CA GLY A 7 -57.73 -8.32 -11.25
C GLY A 7 -56.25 -7.99 -11.39
N ILE A 8 -55.80 -7.68 -12.62
CA ILE A 8 -54.43 -7.21 -12.84
C ILE A 8 -54.31 -5.81 -12.22
N SER A 9 -53.64 -5.72 -11.08
CA SER A 9 -53.20 -4.45 -10.52
C SER A 9 -51.91 -4.02 -11.22
N ILE A 10 -52.05 -3.32 -12.35
CA ILE A 10 -50.93 -2.57 -12.94
C ILE A 10 -50.58 -1.47 -11.93
N ALA A 11 -49.41 -1.60 -11.31
CA ALA A 11 -48.82 -0.52 -10.53
C ALA A 11 -48.51 0.63 -11.50
N LEU A 12 -49.29 1.71 -11.42
CA LEU A 12 -49.06 2.93 -12.19
C LEU A 12 -47.91 3.76 -11.58
N ALA A 13 -46.77 3.09 -11.37
CA ALA A 13 -45.54 3.63 -10.79
C ALA A 13 -44.67 4.23 -11.89
N SER A 14 -45.23 5.15 -12.68
CA SER A 14 -44.54 5.85 -13.76
C SER A 14 -45.01 7.30 -13.86
N ILE A 15 -44.10 8.19 -14.25
CA ILE A 15 -44.31 9.63 -14.46
C ILE A 15 -44.60 10.43 -13.17
N LEU A 16 -43.58 10.57 -12.29
CA LEU A 16 -43.22 11.88 -11.71
C LEU A 16 -41.79 11.97 -11.13
N CYS A 17 -40.83 11.22 -11.69
CA CYS A 17 -39.39 11.48 -11.50
C CYS A 17 -38.61 11.05 -12.75
N ALA A 18 -38.88 11.71 -13.88
CA ALA A 18 -38.20 11.46 -15.15
C ALA A 18 -36.93 12.33 -15.26
N CYS A 19 -35.89 11.97 -14.50
CA CYS A 19 -34.66 12.77 -14.34
C CYS A 19 -33.37 11.94 -14.51
N ALA A 20 -33.24 11.21 -15.62
CA ALA A 20 -32.02 10.49 -16.04
C ALA A 20 -30.80 11.43 -16.12
N ASN A 21 -29.74 11.23 -15.31
CA ASN A 21 -28.56 12.10 -15.20
C ASN A 21 -27.34 11.39 -14.53
N ALA A 22 -26.13 11.86 -14.87
CA ALA A 22 -24.75 11.28 -14.72
C ALA A 22 -24.12 11.23 -13.29
N GLN A 23 -22.81 11.36 -12.91
CA GLN A 23 -21.47 11.77 -13.42
C GLN A 23 -21.07 11.66 -14.90
N VAL A 24 -20.40 12.68 -15.46
CA VAL A 24 -19.72 12.59 -16.78
C VAL A 24 -18.22 12.90 -16.67
N MET A 25 -17.39 11.92 -17.02
CA MET A 25 -15.92 12.01 -17.00
C MET A 25 -15.34 12.41 -18.36
N ASP A 26 -14.34 13.29 -18.38
CA ASP A 26 -13.57 13.58 -19.60
C ASP A 26 -12.54 12.47 -19.87
N ILE A 27 -12.84 11.61 -20.84
CA ILE A 27 -11.94 10.54 -21.31
C ILE A 27 -11.06 10.93 -22.51
N GLY A 28 -11.16 12.18 -22.98
CA GLY A 28 -10.24 12.75 -23.97
C GLY A 28 -8.95 13.25 -23.32
N THR A 29 -9.08 13.89 -22.16
CA THR A 29 -7.94 14.44 -21.41
C THR A 29 -7.30 13.42 -20.47
N ASN A 30 -8.08 12.57 -19.79
CA ASN A 30 -7.58 11.51 -18.90
C ASN A 30 -8.14 10.14 -19.33
N TYR A 31 -7.71 9.04 -18.69
CA TYR A 31 -8.36 7.74 -18.82
C TYR A 31 -9.49 7.57 -17.80
N TYR A 32 -10.46 6.69 -18.08
CA TYR A 32 -11.55 6.40 -17.14
C TYR A 32 -11.03 5.87 -15.79
N ARG A 33 -9.97 5.05 -15.80
CA ARG A 33 -9.38 4.50 -14.57
C ARG A 33 -8.75 5.58 -13.69
N ASP A 34 -8.23 6.67 -14.26
CA ASP A 34 -7.55 7.73 -13.50
C ASP A 34 -8.51 8.40 -12.49
N TYR A 35 -9.77 8.61 -12.87
CA TYR A 35 -10.80 9.16 -11.97
C TYR A 35 -11.15 8.19 -10.83
N LEU A 36 -11.09 6.88 -11.08
CA LEU A 36 -11.30 5.86 -10.04
C LEU A 36 -10.08 5.75 -9.12
N ASP A 37 -8.88 5.73 -9.70
CA ASP A 37 -7.61 5.69 -9.00
C ASP A 37 -7.46 6.90 -8.06
N PHE A 38 -7.77 8.09 -8.55
CA PHE A 38 -7.77 9.33 -7.77
C PHE A 38 -8.73 9.27 -6.57
N ALA A 39 -9.98 8.84 -6.79
CA ALA A 39 -10.96 8.73 -5.71
C ALA A 39 -10.61 7.67 -4.65
N GLN A 40 -9.99 6.57 -5.05
CA GLN A 40 -9.76 5.39 -4.20
C GLN A 40 -8.33 5.32 -3.63
N ASN A 41 -7.52 6.36 -3.87
CA ASN A 41 -6.09 6.43 -3.54
C ASN A 41 -5.28 5.24 -4.08
N LYS A 42 -5.42 4.98 -5.38
CA LYS A 42 -4.77 3.92 -6.15
C LYS A 42 -3.93 4.52 -7.28
N GLY A 43 -3.17 3.68 -8.00
CA GLY A 43 -2.24 4.16 -9.03
C GLY A 43 -1.28 5.22 -8.49
N ALA A 44 -1.14 6.34 -9.20
CA ALA A 44 -0.29 7.46 -8.79
C ALA A 44 -0.82 8.27 -7.58
N PHE A 45 -2.08 8.06 -7.15
CA PHE A 45 -2.78 8.95 -6.22
C PHE A 45 -2.75 8.48 -4.76
N ALA A 46 -1.61 7.97 -4.31
CA ALA A 46 -1.37 7.74 -2.88
C ALA A 46 -1.50 9.07 -2.09
N PRO A 47 -2.04 9.09 -0.85
CA PRO A 47 -2.23 10.32 -0.10
C PRO A 47 -0.88 10.94 0.26
N GLN A 48 -0.65 12.20 -0.12
CA GLN A 48 0.63 12.87 0.07
C GLN A 48 0.51 14.39 0.19
N ASP A 49 1.45 14.97 0.95
CA ASP A 49 1.60 16.41 1.18
C ASP A 49 2.49 17.12 0.14
N ALA A 50 3.12 16.37 -0.77
CA ALA A 50 3.92 16.89 -1.87
C ALA A 50 3.07 17.00 -3.16
N PRO A 51 3.39 17.95 -4.06
CA PRO A 51 2.72 18.02 -5.36
C PRO A 51 2.98 16.79 -6.23
N LEU A 52 1.95 16.37 -6.96
CA LEU A 52 2.01 15.31 -7.97
C LEU A 52 1.85 15.93 -9.35
N GLU A 53 2.88 15.87 -10.20
CA GLU A 53 2.70 16.04 -11.65
C GLU A 53 2.10 14.75 -12.23
N PHE A 54 0.81 14.76 -12.55
CA PHE A 54 0.14 13.67 -13.25
C PHE A 54 0.21 13.86 -14.76
N ALA A 55 0.72 12.86 -15.48
CA ALA A 55 0.81 12.87 -16.94
C ALA A 55 -0.53 12.41 -17.55
N GLN A 56 -1.07 13.20 -18.48
CA GLN A 56 -2.43 13.05 -18.99
C GLN A 56 -2.47 12.30 -20.32
N ARG A 57 -3.64 11.74 -20.67
CA ARG A 57 -3.86 10.94 -21.90
C ARG A 57 -3.49 11.68 -23.18
N ASN A 58 -3.76 12.97 -23.20
CA ASN A 58 -3.50 13.86 -24.34
C ASN A 58 -2.02 14.31 -24.46
N GLY A 59 -1.17 13.98 -23.47
CA GLY A 59 0.23 14.38 -23.40
C GLY A 59 0.52 15.62 -22.55
N ASP A 60 -0.51 16.30 -22.02
CA ASP A 60 -0.35 17.39 -21.06
C ASP A 60 -0.01 16.87 -19.65
N LYS A 61 0.15 17.79 -18.70
CA LYS A 61 0.27 17.49 -17.27
C LYS A 61 -0.79 18.24 -16.47
N PHE A 62 -1.44 17.53 -15.55
CA PHE A 62 -2.18 18.16 -14.46
C PHE A 62 -1.37 18.03 -13.17
N THR A 63 -1.04 19.16 -12.55
CA THR A 63 -0.47 19.13 -11.19
C THR A 63 -1.61 18.93 -10.19
N PHE A 64 -1.43 18.10 -9.17
CA PHE A 64 -2.19 18.15 -7.91
C PHE A 64 -1.28 18.76 -6.85
N ASP A 65 -1.75 19.78 -6.12
CA ASP A 65 -0.89 20.46 -5.13
C ASP A 65 -0.62 19.56 -3.90
N LYS A 66 -1.62 18.75 -3.54
CA LYS A 66 -1.59 17.67 -2.55
C LYS A 66 -2.62 16.60 -2.93
N ILE A 67 -2.51 15.39 -2.40
CA ILE A 67 -3.51 14.31 -2.57
C ILE A 67 -4.20 14.01 -1.22
N PRO A 68 -5.54 14.11 -1.11
CA PRO A 68 -6.26 13.82 0.12
C PRO A 68 -6.35 12.32 0.40
N ASN A 69 -6.58 11.95 1.66
CA ASN A 69 -6.92 10.59 2.06
C ASN A 69 -8.44 10.40 2.02
N SER A 70 -8.92 9.49 1.17
CA SER A 70 -10.35 9.21 0.98
C SER A 70 -11.00 8.35 2.08
N GLY A 71 -10.25 7.83 3.07
CA GLY A 71 -10.78 6.96 4.13
C GLY A 71 -11.85 7.59 5.03
N ALA A 72 -12.03 8.91 4.97
CA ALA A 72 -13.15 9.62 5.59
C ALA A 72 -14.48 9.48 4.83
N ARG A 73 -14.49 8.98 3.59
CA ARG A 73 -15.68 8.76 2.76
C ARG A 73 -16.20 7.33 2.92
N ASN A 74 -17.52 7.15 2.83
CA ASN A 74 -18.08 5.82 2.62
C ASN A 74 -17.77 5.32 1.20
N ASN A 75 -17.98 4.03 0.92
CA ASN A 75 -17.63 3.39 -0.35
C ASN A 75 -18.45 3.89 -1.57
N LYS A 76 -19.42 4.79 -1.36
CA LYS A 76 -20.20 5.47 -2.41
C LYS A 76 -20.00 6.99 -2.42
N GLY A 77 -19.09 7.51 -1.60
CA GLY A 77 -18.73 8.93 -1.48
C GLY A 77 -19.78 9.83 -0.80
N ASN A 78 -21.06 9.44 -0.81
CA ASN A 78 -22.21 10.23 -0.36
C ASN A 78 -22.43 10.36 1.16
N PHE A 79 -21.58 9.76 1.99
CA PHE A 79 -21.51 10.02 3.43
C PHE A 79 -20.06 10.25 3.85
N THR A 80 -19.82 11.26 4.68
CA THR A 80 -18.48 11.59 5.19
C THR A 80 -18.42 11.45 6.72
N SER A 81 -17.37 10.78 7.21
CA SER A 81 -17.05 10.59 8.63
C SER A 81 -16.41 11.84 9.22
N LEU A 82 -16.95 12.29 10.35
CA LEU A 82 -16.44 13.40 11.16
C LEU A 82 -15.76 12.93 12.45
N GLY A 83 -15.40 11.63 12.50
CA GLY A 83 -14.77 11.00 13.67
C GLY A 83 -15.77 10.38 14.64
N ARG A 84 -15.27 9.47 15.50
CA ARG A 84 -16.11 8.58 16.32
C ARG A 84 -17.21 7.94 15.46
N ASN A 85 -18.46 8.01 15.87
CA ASN A 85 -19.62 7.59 15.10
C ASN A 85 -20.43 8.79 14.58
N PHE A 86 -19.79 9.90 14.22
CA PHE A 86 -20.46 11.06 13.62
C PHE A 86 -20.25 11.09 12.11
N VAL A 87 -21.33 11.32 11.35
CA VAL A 87 -21.28 11.45 9.88
C VAL A 87 -22.15 12.60 9.40
N VAL A 88 -21.88 13.06 8.17
CA VAL A 88 -22.63 14.10 7.47
C VAL A 88 -22.94 13.69 6.03
N THR A 89 -24.08 14.16 5.53
CA THR A 89 -24.52 14.04 4.13
C THR A 89 -25.49 15.17 3.78
N ALA A 90 -25.91 15.25 2.53
CA ALA A 90 -27.00 16.11 2.09
C ALA A 90 -28.35 15.48 2.51
N ASN A 91 -29.24 16.23 3.19
CA ASN A 91 -30.45 15.69 3.79
C ASN A 91 -31.35 15.00 2.76
N HIS A 92 -31.50 15.54 1.56
CA HIS A 92 -32.37 14.96 0.55
C HIS A 92 -31.95 13.54 0.10
N THR A 93 -30.74 13.07 0.46
CA THR A 93 -30.33 11.66 0.24
C THR A 93 -31.08 10.67 1.14
N LEU A 94 -31.62 11.15 2.28
CA LEU A 94 -32.29 10.35 3.31
C LEU A 94 -33.73 10.00 2.91
N ASP A 95 -34.35 10.81 2.04
CA ASP A 95 -35.73 10.66 1.57
C ASP A 95 -35.94 9.45 0.61
N ALA A 96 -34.96 8.55 0.49
CA ALA A 96 -34.95 7.43 -0.43
C ALA A 96 -35.80 6.24 0.06
N ALA A 97 -36.80 5.84 -0.73
CA ALA A 97 -37.95 5.01 -0.32
C ALA A 97 -37.70 3.50 0.01
N ALA A 98 -36.50 3.10 0.43
CA ALA A 98 -36.14 1.70 0.68
C ALA A 98 -35.32 1.49 1.97
N ALA A 99 -35.97 1.68 3.12
CA ALA A 99 -35.38 1.53 4.45
C ALA A 99 -34.66 0.18 4.69
N SER A 100 -35.17 -0.92 4.10
CA SER A 100 -34.60 -2.27 4.27
C SER A 100 -33.17 -2.42 3.74
N ASN A 101 -32.79 -1.66 2.71
CA ASN A 101 -31.51 -1.81 2.01
C ASN A 101 -30.59 -0.59 2.19
N PHE A 102 -31.03 0.43 2.95
CA PHE A 102 -30.32 1.70 3.14
C PHE A 102 -28.87 1.48 3.59
N ASN A 103 -28.67 0.69 4.66
CA ASN A 103 -27.35 0.43 5.24
C ASN A 103 -26.49 -0.51 4.38
N GLU A 104 -27.07 -1.41 3.58
CA GLU A 104 -26.28 -2.23 2.64
C GLU A 104 -25.67 -1.38 1.53
N ASN A 105 -26.44 -0.45 0.98
CA ASN A 105 -26.02 0.35 -0.16
C ASN A 105 -25.13 1.54 0.23
N ARG A 106 -25.10 1.94 1.52
CA ARG A 106 -24.51 3.22 1.98
C ARG A 106 -23.63 3.11 3.22
N GLY A 107 -23.75 2.05 4.02
CA GLY A 107 -23.14 1.94 5.36
C GLY A 107 -21.67 1.50 5.40
N TRP A 108 -21.11 1.08 4.27
CA TRP A 108 -19.73 0.57 4.21
C TRP A 108 -18.71 1.71 4.13
N PHE A 109 -17.75 1.70 5.05
CA PHE A 109 -16.49 2.44 4.93
C PHE A 109 -15.36 1.40 4.89
N GLY A 110 -14.57 1.39 3.82
CA GLY A 110 -13.57 0.34 3.59
C GLY A 110 -14.21 -1.05 3.63
N ASN A 111 -13.79 -1.86 4.61
CA ASN A 111 -14.35 -3.20 4.83
C ASN A 111 -15.29 -3.28 6.06
N THR A 112 -15.60 -2.19 6.77
CA THR A 112 -16.51 -2.25 7.92
C THR A 112 -17.88 -1.68 7.55
N LYS A 113 -18.95 -2.42 7.88
CA LYS A 113 -20.32 -1.92 7.76
C LYS A 113 -20.76 -1.18 9.03
N TYR A 114 -21.30 0.02 8.85
CA TYR A 114 -21.91 0.83 9.89
C TYR A 114 -23.39 1.03 9.60
N GLU A 115 -24.23 0.93 10.63
CA GLU A 115 -25.65 1.25 10.51
C GLU A 115 -25.87 2.71 10.90
N TYR A 116 -26.53 3.49 10.03
CA TYR A 116 -26.89 4.87 10.33
C TYR A 116 -28.15 4.92 11.20
N LEU A 117 -28.15 5.81 12.19
CA LEU A 117 -29.28 6.07 13.08
C LEU A 117 -30.18 7.16 12.48
N THR A 118 -30.86 6.79 11.39
CA THR A 118 -31.79 7.61 10.61
C THR A 118 -33.21 7.58 11.18
N SER A 119 -34.13 8.37 10.60
CA SER A 119 -35.58 8.37 10.84
C SER A 119 -36.26 7.03 10.53
N HIS A 120 -35.59 6.12 9.82
CA HIS A 120 -36.02 4.72 9.66
C HIS A 120 -35.75 3.86 10.91
N MET A 121 -34.99 4.36 11.89
CA MET A 121 -34.60 3.66 13.11
C MET A 121 -35.33 4.22 14.32
N ALA A 122 -35.68 3.36 15.29
CA ALA A 122 -36.41 3.75 16.51
C ALA A 122 -35.65 4.72 17.44
N THR A 123 -34.37 4.99 17.17
CA THR A 123 -33.55 5.99 17.85
C THR A 123 -32.80 6.86 16.82
N SER A 124 -33.54 7.56 15.95
CA SER A 124 -32.95 8.53 15.02
C SER A 124 -32.08 9.56 15.75
N THR A 125 -31.05 10.02 15.05
CA THR A 125 -30.10 11.05 15.50
C THR A 125 -29.93 12.17 14.48
N GLU A 126 -30.73 12.18 13.42
CA GLU A 126 -30.68 13.21 12.38
C GLU A 126 -30.96 14.60 12.95
N LYS A 127 -30.09 15.58 12.63
CA LYS A 127 -30.41 17.01 12.74
C LYS A 127 -29.94 17.73 11.48
N LEU A 128 -30.90 18.34 10.78
CA LEU A 128 -30.67 19.28 9.70
C LEU A 128 -30.10 20.60 10.27
N TYR A 129 -29.12 21.14 9.55
CA TYR A 129 -28.57 22.48 9.68
C TYR A 129 -28.53 23.12 8.29
N ASN A 130 -28.42 24.46 8.26
CA ASN A 130 -28.36 25.21 7.02
C ASN A 130 -29.54 24.85 6.10
N SER A 131 -29.32 24.85 4.78
CA SER A 131 -30.30 24.45 3.77
C SER A 131 -30.52 22.95 3.66
N ASP A 132 -29.46 22.14 3.68
CA ASP A 132 -29.54 20.71 3.31
C ASP A 132 -28.41 19.88 3.94
N THR A 133 -27.73 20.38 4.99
CA THR A 133 -26.65 19.65 5.67
C THR A 133 -27.21 18.88 6.86
N THR A 134 -27.18 17.55 6.84
CA THR A 134 -27.67 16.73 7.97
C THR A 134 -26.56 15.90 8.58
N TYR A 135 -26.35 16.11 9.88
CA TYR A 135 -25.52 15.26 10.72
C TYR A 135 -26.39 14.15 11.32
N MET A 136 -25.80 12.96 11.45
CA MET A 136 -26.38 11.82 12.17
C MET A 136 -25.25 11.00 12.81
N ARG A 137 -25.63 9.96 13.57
CA ARG A 137 -24.68 8.99 14.14
C ARG A 137 -24.79 7.62 13.51
N THR A 138 -23.71 6.85 13.59
CA THR A 138 -23.68 5.41 13.31
C THR A 138 -23.70 4.58 14.60
N THR A 139 -23.93 3.27 14.49
CA THR A 139 -23.97 2.37 15.65
C THR A 139 -22.61 2.06 16.29
N LYS A 140 -21.50 2.31 15.59
CA LYS A 140 -20.11 2.03 15.99
C LYS A 140 -19.15 3.13 15.53
N TYR A 141 -18.02 3.32 16.23
CA TYR A 141 -16.99 4.29 15.85
C TYR A 141 -16.30 3.88 14.54
N ILE A 142 -16.19 4.81 13.59
CA ILE A 142 -15.58 4.61 12.27
C ILE A 142 -14.06 4.58 12.41
N VAL A 143 -13.44 3.47 12.00
CA VAL A 143 -11.99 3.24 12.13
C VAL A 143 -11.21 3.60 10.86
N GLU A 144 -11.88 3.61 9.70
CA GLU A 144 -11.28 3.83 8.38
C GLU A 144 -10.78 5.26 8.15
N GLY A 145 -11.40 6.26 8.78
CA GLY A 145 -10.99 7.66 8.62
C GLY A 145 -11.98 8.66 9.17
N GLN A 146 -11.57 9.93 9.14
CA GLN A 146 -12.37 11.09 9.49
C GLN A 146 -11.77 12.34 8.84
N ILE A 147 -12.57 13.38 8.67
CA ILE A 147 -12.12 14.73 8.29
C ILE A 147 -12.84 15.76 9.15
N ASP A 148 -12.16 16.86 9.48
CA ASP A 148 -12.77 17.98 10.20
C ASP A 148 -13.60 18.84 9.24
N PRO A 149 -14.79 19.31 9.62
CA PRO A 149 -15.45 20.44 8.97
C PRO A 149 -14.58 21.70 8.93
N ILE A 150 -14.84 22.62 7.98
CA ILE A 150 -14.15 23.92 7.93
C ILE A 150 -14.46 24.74 9.20
N ASP A 151 -13.43 25.34 9.79
CA ASP A 151 -13.49 26.04 11.09
C ASP A 151 -13.32 27.55 10.89
N VAL A 152 -14.31 28.16 10.23
CA VAL A 152 -14.34 29.62 9.97
C VAL A 152 -14.58 30.37 11.29
N PRO A 153 -13.70 31.31 11.70
CA PRO A 153 -13.84 32.03 12.96
C PRO A 153 -15.15 32.84 13.07
N ASN A 154 -15.71 32.88 14.27
CA ASN A 154 -16.89 33.70 14.62
C ASN A 154 -18.17 33.40 13.81
N LEU A 155 -18.33 32.18 13.26
CA LEU A 155 -19.60 31.75 12.69
C LEU A 155 -20.72 31.66 13.74
N ASP A 156 -21.91 32.06 13.32
CA ASP A 156 -23.17 31.77 13.99
C ASP A 156 -23.77 30.47 13.45
N ILE A 157 -24.76 29.87 14.13
CA ILE A 157 -25.35 28.60 13.68
C ILE A 157 -26.15 28.82 12.39
N SER A 158 -25.98 27.93 11.41
CA SER A 158 -26.58 28.08 10.09
C SER A 158 -28.04 27.62 10.03
N GLY A 159 -28.88 28.40 9.33
CA GLY A 159 -30.33 28.20 9.24
C GLY A 159 -31.15 28.82 10.38
N ASP A 160 -30.51 29.42 11.41
CA ASP A 160 -31.21 30.10 12.51
C ASP A 160 -32.04 31.30 12.02
N SER A 161 -31.51 32.07 11.07
CA SER A 161 -32.25 33.12 10.35
C SER A 161 -31.55 33.52 9.06
N ARG A 162 -32.31 34.07 8.10
CA ARG A 162 -31.75 34.64 6.87
C ARG A 162 -30.65 35.68 7.13
N ALA A 163 -30.84 36.56 8.12
CA ALA A 163 -29.85 37.59 8.45
C ALA A 163 -28.58 36.98 9.06
N THR A 164 -28.71 35.88 9.79
CA THR A 164 -27.59 35.09 10.32
C THR A 164 -26.79 34.46 9.17
N ASP A 165 -27.49 33.83 8.22
CA ASP A 165 -26.87 33.17 7.07
C ASP A 165 -26.21 34.19 6.13
N GLU A 166 -26.86 35.32 5.87
CA GLU A 166 -26.29 36.42 5.08
C GLU A 166 -25.05 37.04 5.75
N ALA A 167 -25.05 37.23 7.06
CA ALA A 167 -23.87 37.70 7.81
C ALA A 167 -22.75 36.64 7.93
N ASN A 168 -23.08 35.35 7.84
CA ASN A 168 -22.09 34.27 7.84
C ASN A 168 -21.35 34.16 6.49
N ILE A 169 -22.00 34.51 5.37
CA ILE A 169 -21.40 34.44 4.03
C ILE A 169 -20.14 35.30 3.93
N ASP A 170 -20.16 36.54 4.40
CA ASP A 170 -18.97 37.41 4.39
C ASP A 170 -17.80 36.78 5.16
N LYS A 171 -18.07 36.12 6.30
CA LYS A 171 -17.04 35.43 7.10
C LYS A 171 -16.42 34.26 6.31
N ILE A 172 -17.25 33.49 5.60
CA ILE A 172 -16.83 32.35 4.76
C ILE A 172 -16.03 32.82 3.53
N GLN A 173 -16.49 33.87 2.85
CA GLN A 173 -15.80 34.45 1.70
C GLN A 173 -14.42 35.00 2.10
N ASN A 174 -14.32 35.70 3.23
CA ASN A 174 -13.05 36.20 3.76
C ASN A 174 -12.08 35.06 4.10
N TYR A 175 -12.52 34.02 4.82
CA TYR A 175 -11.64 32.89 5.19
C TYR A 175 -11.13 32.09 3.98
N LEU A 176 -11.90 32.01 2.88
CA LEU A 176 -11.43 31.42 1.62
C LEU A 176 -10.44 32.33 0.87
N ASN A 177 -10.54 33.65 1.01
CA ASN A 177 -9.48 34.56 0.58
C ASN A 177 -8.23 34.41 1.46
N ASP A 178 -8.35 34.15 2.76
CA ASP A 178 -7.20 33.86 3.63
C ASP A 178 -6.48 32.57 3.18
N ILE A 179 -7.20 31.47 2.92
CA ILE A 179 -6.63 30.23 2.35
C ILE A 179 -5.89 30.49 1.03
N LYS A 180 -6.46 31.31 0.14
CA LYS A 180 -5.78 31.77 -1.09
C LYS A 180 -4.50 32.55 -0.79
N ASN A 181 -4.56 33.49 0.15
CA ASN A 181 -3.42 34.34 0.55
C ASN A 181 -2.29 33.52 1.21
N SER A 182 -2.61 32.42 1.89
CA SER A 182 -1.63 31.41 2.36
C SER A 182 -1.28 30.33 1.33
N GLY A 183 -1.56 30.56 0.03
CA GLY A 183 -1.10 29.71 -1.07
C GLY A 183 -1.96 28.46 -1.36
N GLY A 184 -3.20 28.40 -0.86
CA GLY A 184 -4.14 27.30 -1.08
C GLY A 184 -4.99 27.42 -2.35
N ALA A 185 -4.56 28.20 -3.34
CA ALA A 185 -5.34 28.53 -4.53
C ALA A 185 -4.48 28.65 -5.80
N ARG A 186 -5.11 28.37 -6.95
CA ARG A 186 -4.57 28.59 -8.29
C ARG A 186 -5.16 29.87 -8.85
N GLY A 187 -4.39 30.95 -8.80
CA GLY A 187 -4.90 32.30 -9.07
C GLY A 187 -5.99 32.68 -8.07
N ASP A 188 -7.24 32.73 -8.53
CA ASP A 188 -8.41 33.10 -7.73
C ASP A 188 -9.23 31.91 -7.23
N ASN A 189 -8.83 30.67 -7.55
CA ASN A 189 -9.61 29.47 -7.32
C ASN A 189 -8.96 28.53 -6.29
N VAL A 190 -9.64 28.29 -5.16
CA VAL A 190 -9.25 27.27 -4.17
C VAL A 190 -9.67 25.90 -4.69
N LEU A 191 -8.75 24.93 -4.72
CA LEU A 191 -9.07 23.58 -5.19
C LEU A 191 -9.82 22.76 -4.13
N ALA A 192 -10.89 22.11 -4.58
CA ALA A 192 -11.76 21.27 -3.78
C ALA A 192 -11.96 19.90 -4.45
N TYR A 193 -11.68 18.84 -3.70
CA TYR A 193 -11.64 17.47 -4.20
C TYR A 193 -12.88 16.70 -3.74
N GLN A 194 -13.60 16.13 -4.71
CA GLN A 194 -14.82 15.35 -4.50
C GLN A 194 -14.59 13.91 -4.98
N ALA A 195 -15.35 12.98 -4.41
CA ALA A 195 -15.53 11.64 -4.98
C ALA A 195 -16.94 11.12 -4.64
N GLY A 196 -17.56 10.41 -5.58
CA GLY A 196 -18.94 9.91 -5.50
C GLY A 196 -19.23 8.78 -6.48
N THR A 197 -20.47 8.30 -6.47
CA THR A 197 -21.01 7.30 -7.43
C THR A 197 -22.35 7.76 -8.00
N GLY A 198 -22.39 8.94 -8.63
CA GLY A 198 -23.44 9.27 -9.60
C GLY A 198 -23.49 8.23 -10.75
N ALA A 199 -24.52 8.27 -11.59
CA ALA A 199 -24.59 7.43 -12.78
C ALA A 199 -23.37 7.68 -13.70
N LEU A 200 -23.05 6.79 -14.64
CA LEU A 200 -21.87 6.99 -15.48
C LEU A 200 -22.23 7.63 -16.83
N GLY A 201 -21.38 8.53 -17.30
CA GLY A 201 -21.32 9.07 -18.66
C GLY A 201 -19.85 9.39 -19.01
N LEU A 202 -19.55 9.45 -20.31
CA LEU A 202 -18.21 9.71 -20.83
C LEU A 202 -18.30 10.85 -21.86
N GLU A 203 -17.56 11.95 -21.65
CA GLU A 203 -17.43 13.08 -22.58
C GLU A 203 -15.97 13.27 -23.02
N LYS A 204 -15.73 14.11 -24.03
CA LYS A 204 -14.39 14.56 -24.43
C LYS A 204 -14.42 16.01 -24.93
N PRO A 205 -13.29 16.73 -24.97
CA PRO A 205 -13.26 18.10 -25.48
C PRO A 205 -13.66 18.17 -26.96
N LYS A 206 -14.32 19.27 -27.33
CA LYS A 206 -14.49 19.65 -28.74
C LYS A 206 -13.18 20.21 -29.29
N ILE A 207 -12.96 19.99 -30.59
CA ILE A 207 -11.74 20.43 -31.28
C ILE A 207 -11.85 21.91 -31.66
N ASP A 208 -13.01 22.31 -32.21
CA ASP A 208 -13.17 23.61 -32.88
C ASP A 208 -13.93 24.67 -32.04
N THR A 209 -14.39 24.32 -30.83
CA THR A 209 -15.24 25.19 -29.98
C THR A 209 -15.06 24.87 -28.49
N ASP A 210 -15.37 25.83 -27.62
CA ASP A 210 -15.44 25.60 -26.16
C ASP A 210 -16.46 24.51 -25.79
N GLY A 211 -16.08 23.67 -24.81
CA GLY A 211 -16.94 22.67 -24.20
C GLY A 211 -16.73 21.25 -24.72
N TYR A 212 -17.68 20.37 -24.40
CA TYR A 212 -17.53 18.92 -24.48
C TYR A 212 -18.59 18.29 -25.38
N SER A 213 -18.28 17.11 -25.91
CA SER A 213 -19.19 16.23 -26.65
C SER A 213 -19.28 14.88 -25.96
N ASP A 214 -20.49 14.35 -25.82
CA ASP A 214 -20.73 13.00 -25.31
C ASP A 214 -20.05 11.96 -26.21
N VAL A 215 -19.36 11.00 -25.59
CA VAL A 215 -18.92 9.74 -26.20
C VAL A 215 -19.94 8.65 -25.89
N VAL A 216 -20.37 8.56 -24.63
CA VAL A 216 -21.51 7.74 -24.18
C VAL A 216 -22.27 8.55 -23.12
N SER A 217 -23.52 8.92 -23.39
CA SER A 217 -24.33 9.74 -22.48
C SER A 217 -24.80 8.93 -21.26
N ALA A 218 -25.10 9.60 -20.14
CA ALA A 218 -25.59 8.93 -18.93
C ALA A 218 -26.86 8.11 -19.17
N ARG A 219 -27.81 8.71 -19.90
CA ARG A 219 -29.03 8.04 -20.34
C ARG A 219 -28.76 6.78 -21.17
N GLU A 220 -27.68 6.75 -21.95
CA GLU A 220 -27.32 5.57 -22.74
C GLU A 220 -26.70 4.43 -21.89
N PHE A 221 -26.04 4.76 -20.76
CA PHE A 221 -25.70 3.75 -19.75
C PHE A 221 -26.95 3.25 -19.01
N GLU A 222 -27.87 4.15 -18.63
CA GLU A 222 -29.17 3.81 -18.03
C GLU A 222 -30.03 2.91 -18.94
N ASP A 223 -30.17 3.27 -20.23
CA ASP A 223 -30.92 2.51 -21.25
C ASP A 223 -30.29 1.12 -21.52
N GLN A 224 -28.99 0.94 -21.24
CA GLN A 224 -28.28 -0.35 -21.25
C GLN A 224 -28.39 -1.13 -19.91
N ASN A 225 -29.02 -0.58 -18.88
CA ASN A 225 -29.03 -1.09 -17.49
C ASN A 225 -27.64 -1.17 -16.83
N ILE A 226 -26.68 -0.36 -17.27
CA ILE A 226 -25.34 -0.28 -16.68
C ILE A 226 -25.39 0.68 -15.49
N VAL A 227 -25.13 0.17 -14.29
CA VAL A 227 -25.15 0.95 -13.04
C VAL A 227 -23.73 1.23 -12.59
N ASN A 228 -23.37 2.51 -12.42
CA ASN A 228 -22.08 2.86 -11.85
C ASN A 228 -21.97 2.37 -10.40
N GLN A 229 -20.94 1.57 -10.13
CA GLN A 229 -20.63 1.03 -8.80
C GLN A 229 -19.30 1.52 -8.24
N ALA A 230 -18.42 2.06 -9.10
CA ALA A 230 -17.05 2.43 -8.77
C ALA A 230 -16.98 3.90 -8.33
N LEU A 231 -16.25 4.16 -7.24
CA LEU A 231 -16.07 5.52 -6.73
C LEU A 231 -15.18 6.31 -7.69
N GLY A 232 -15.74 7.33 -8.33
CA GLY A 232 -15.07 8.24 -9.25
C GLY A 232 -14.86 9.61 -8.62
N GLY A 233 -13.70 10.23 -8.89
CA GLY A 233 -13.26 11.48 -8.29
C GLY A 233 -13.37 12.67 -9.24
N SER A 234 -13.38 13.88 -8.66
CA SER A 234 -13.55 15.14 -9.38
C SER A 234 -12.73 16.26 -8.71
N VAL A 235 -12.01 17.05 -9.51
CA VAL A 235 -11.42 18.31 -9.05
C VAL A 235 -12.37 19.46 -9.36
N ASN A 236 -12.57 20.33 -8.38
CA ASN A 236 -13.47 21.46 -8.44
C ASN A 236 -12.77 22.73 -7.96
N GLU A 237 -13.25 23.87 -8.44
CA GLU A 237 -12.73 25.20 -8.16
C GLU A 237 -13.75 26.00 -7.35
N ILE A 238 -13.32 26.57 -6.21
CA ILE A 238 -14.07 27.56 -5.45
C ILE A 238 -13.47 28.93 -5.74
N SER A 239 -14.17 29.77 -6.51
CA SER A 239 -13.68 31.12 -6.80
C SER A 239 -13.81 32.03 -5.58
N THR A 240 -12.70 32.64 -5.13
CA THR A 240 -12.70 33.49 -3.92
C THR A 240 -13.46 34.81 -4.09
N HIS A 241 -13.91 35.13 -5.30
CA HIS A 241 -14.78 36.27 -5.61
C HIS A 241 -16.28 35.99 -5.40
N TYR A 242 -16.71 34.73 -5.36
CA TYR A 242 -18.14 34.36 -5.31
C TYR A 242 -18.32 32.94 -4.72
N SER A 243 -17.66 32.64 -3.60
CA SER A 243 -17.56 31.28 -3.07
C SER A 243 -18.81 30.78 -2.34
N ALA A 244 -19.55 31.67 -1.65
CA ALA A 244 -20.71 31.32 -0.82
C ALA A 244 -21.86 32.30 -1.03
N ASN A 245 -23.10 31.80 -1.06
CA ASN A 245 -24.30 32.57 -1.40
C ASN A 245 -25.55 32.10 -0.65
N TYR A 246 -26.44 33.03 -0.27
CA TYR A 246 -27.76 32.68 0.26
C TYR A 246 -28.72 32.39 -0.91
N LYS A 247 -29.44 31.28 -0.84
CA LYS A 247 -30.52 30.94 -1.79
C LYS A 247 -31.77 30.60 -1.00
N THR A 248 -32.94 30.91 -1.57
CA THR A 248 -34.25 30.49 -1.03
C THR A 248 -34.68 29.12 -1.53
N HIS A 249 -34.17 28.73 -2.70
CA HIS A 249 -34.40 27.45 -3.39
C HIS A 249 -33.22 27.20 -4.34
N ILE A 250 -32.89 25.93 -4.60
CA ILE A 250 -32.00 25.53 -5.71
C ILE A 250 -32.57 24.27 -6.36
N SER A 251 -32.86 24.34 -7.68
CA SER A 251 -33.42 23.21 -8.43
C SER A 251 -34.67 22.64 -7.72
N SER A 252 -34.72 21.34 -7.44
CA SER A 252 -35.78 20.68 -6.67
C SER A 252 -35.72 20.91 -5.15
N ILE A 253 -34.63 21.47 -4.62
CA ILE A 253 -34.44 21.67 -3.17
C ILE A 253 -35.04 23.02 -2.76
N ASN A 254 -36.27 22.97 -2.28
CA ASN A 254 -36.98 24.11 -1.69
C ASN A 254 -36.62 24.27 -0.19
N ARG A 255 -35.33 24.50 0.10
CA ARG A 255 -34.83 24.79 1.45
C ARG A 255 -33.89 26.01 1.40
N PRO A 256 -34.14 27.07 2.20
CA PRO A 256 -33.30 28.26 2.22
C PRO A 256 -31.99 28.02 3.00
N GLY A 257 -30.93 28.76 2.67
CA GLY A 257 -29.67 28.77 3.44
C GLY A 257 -28.45 29.12 2.60
N ILE A 258 -27.27 28.92 3.19
CA ILE A 258 -25.96 29.14 2.57
C ILE A 258 -25.61 27.99 1.63
N TYR A 259 -25.20 28.29 0.41
CA TYR A 259 -24.62 27.32 -0.51
C TYR A 259 -23.26 27.78 -1.00
N MET A 260 -22.29 26.87 -0.94
CA MET A 260 -21.01 26.99 -1.63
C MET A 260 -21.23 26.83 -3.14
N PHE A 261 -20.66 27.73 -3.92
CA PHE A 261 -20.66 27.67 -5.38
C PHE A 261 -19.28 27.22 -5.87
N MET A 262 -19.28 26.24 -6.77
CA MET A 262 -18.06 25.57 -7.24
C MET A 262 -18.21 25.22 -8.72
N THR A 263 -17.12 25.16 -9.47
CA THR A 263 -17.12 24.67 -10.86
C THR A 263 -16.21 23.47 -11.02
N SER A 264 -16.62 22.47 -11.81
CA SER A 264 -15.71 21.35 -12.15
C SER A 264 -14.54 21.87 -12.98
N ASP A 265 -13.32 21.52 -12.56
CA ASP A 265 -12.05 21.86 -13.22
C ASP A 265 -12.02 21.35 -14.67
N ARG A 266 -11.25 22.01 -15.55
CA ARG A 266 -11.15 21.64 -16.98
C ARG A 266 -10.07 20.60 -17.29
N GLY A 267 -9.00 20.52 -16.50
CA GLY A 267 -7.88 19.59 -16.69
C GLY A 267 -8.10 18.22 -16.04
N PHE A 268 -8.73 18.16 -14.86
CA PHE A 268 -9.12 16.90 -14.21
C PHE A 268 -10.64 16.80 -14.02
N ARG A 269 -11.32 16.74 -15.17
CA ARG A 269 -12.75 16.95 -15.29
C ARG A 269 -13.60 15.70 -15.07
N ASN A 270 -14.34 15.69 -13.97
CA ASN A 270 -15.51 14.84 -13.78
C ASN A 270 -16.69 15.71 -13.32
N ARG A 271 -17.70 15.86 -14.19
CA ARG A 271 -18.87 16.70 -13.99
C ARG A 271 -19.90 15.98 -13.12
N LEU A 272 -20.24 16.56 -11.98
CA LEU A 272 -21.10 15.96 -10.95
C LEU A 272 -22.58 16.02 -11.32
N LEU A 273 -23.36 15.01 -10.90
CA LEU A 273 -24.77 14.87 -11.24
C LEU A 273 -25.55 14.08 -10.15
N PRO A 274 -26.89 13.91 -10.25
CA PRO A 274 -27.69 13.10 -9.34
C PRO A 274 -27.09 11.73 -8.99
N GLY A 275 -27.08 11.40 -7.70
CA GLY A 275 -26.37 10.23 -7.16
C GLY A 275 -25.03 10.60 -6.51
N ASP A 276 -24.37 11.69 -6.95
CA ASP A 276 -23.29 12.33 -6.18
C ASP A 276 -23.81 13.13 -4.99
N SER A 277 -25.12 13.32 -4.87
CA SER A 277 -25.78 13.99 -3.73
C SER A 277 -25.24 13.49 -2.39
N GLY A 278 -24.85 14.41 -1.52
CA GLY A 278 -24.24 14.13 -0.22
C GLY A 278 -22.72 13.93 -0.24
N SER A 279 -22.09 13.86 -1.41
CA SER A 279 -20.63 13.73 -1.50
C SER A 279 -19.90 14.96 -0.97
N GLY A 280 -18.87 14.73 -0.14
CA GLY A 280 -18.11 15.79 0.52
C GLY A 280 -17.06 16.43 -0.39
N PHE A 281 -16.88 17.74 -0.27
CA PHE A 281 -15.80 18.49 -0.91
C PHE A 281 -14.65 18.74 0.08
N PHE A 282 -13.47 18.21 -0.21
CA PHE A 282 -12.28 18.34 0.63
C PHE A 282 -11.36 19.43 0.10
N VAL A 283 -11.02 20.42 0.93
CA VAL A 283 -10.07 21.50 0.62
C VAL A 283 -8.85 21.34 1.53
N TYR A 284 -7.65 21.64 1.04
CA TYR A 284 -6.50 21.80 1.94
C TYR A 284 -6.48 23.24 2.47
N ASP A 285 -6.86 23.39 3.72
CA ASP A 285 -6.80 24.66 4.44
C ASP A 285 -5.33 24.97 4.76
N THR A 286 -4.76 25.96 4.07
CA THR A 286 -3.38 26.42 4.27
C THR A 286 -3.22 27.37 5.46
N VAL A 287 -4.31 27.86 6.06
CA VAL A 287 -4.27 28.61 7.32
C VAL A 287 -4.16 27.62 8.49
N ALA A 288 -4.97 26.57 8.47
CA ALA A 288 -4.97 25.50 9.48
C ALA A 288 -3.97 24.34 9.18
N GLN A 289 -3.32 24.36 8.02
CA GLN A 289 -2.37 23.33 7.52
C GLN A 289 -2.93 21.90 7.55
N LYS A 290 -4.21 21.73 7.15
CA LYS A 290 -4.90 20.42 7.16
C LYS A 290 -5.96 20.30 6.07
N TRP A 291 -6.32 19.06 5.73
CA TRP A 291 -7.52 18.78 4.94
C TRP A 291 -8.80 19.04 5.75
N VAL A 292 -9.75 19.77 5.17
CA VAL A 292 -11.07 20.07 5.75
C VAL A 292 -12.21 19.76 4.77
N LEU A 293 -13.37 19.40 5.31
CA LEU A 293 -14.63 19.27 4.58
C LEU A 293 -15.32 20.64 4.56
N VAL A 294 -15.55 21.20 3.36
CA VAL A 294 -16.19 22.53 3.23
C VAL A 294 -17.69 22.46 2.96
N GLY A 295 -18.17 21.36 2.38
CA GLY A 295 -19.59 21.20 2.05
C GLY A 295 -19.93 19.82 1.51
N VAL A 296 -21.22 19.51 1.44
CA VAL A 296 -21.79 18.30 0.81
C VAL A 296 -22.61 18.67 -0.41
N LEU A 297 -22.46 17.96 -1.53
CA LEU A 297 -23.17 18.27 -2.77
C LEU A 297 -24.69 18.18 -2.57
N SER A 298 -25.40 19.28 -2.82
CA SER A 298 -26.86 19.33 -2.77
C SER A 298 -27.48 19.37 -4.16
N ALA A 299 -26.96 20.19 -5.07
CA ALA A 299 -27.53 20.38 -6.40
C ALA A 299 -26.47 20.70 -7.46
N VAL A 300 -26.83 20.50 -8.72
CA VAL A 300 -25.97 20.66 -9.89
C VAL A 300 -26.70 21.47 -10.97
N ALA A 301 -25.96 22.22 -11.78
CA ALA A 301 -26.47 22.96 -12.93
C ALA A 301 -25.34 23.13 -13.97
N ASP A 302 -25.37 22.31 -15.02
CA ASP A 302 -24.31 22.19 -16.05
C ASP A 302 -22.91 21.97 -15.46
N ASN A 303 -22.05 22.99 -15.40
CA ASN A 303 -20.74 22.91 -14.74
C ASN A 303 -20.73 23.45 -13.30
N SER A 304 -21.86 23.93 -12.80
CA SER A 304 -22.00 24.61 -11.51
C SER A 304 -22.49 23.66 -10.43
N ASN A 305 -21.64 23.41 -9.44
CA ASN A 305 -21.90 22.51 -8.32
C ASN A 305 -22.25 23.35 -7.08
N HIS A 306 -23.39 23.05 -6.47
CA HIS A 306 -23.92 23.75 -5.30
C HIS A 306 -23.89 22.81 -4.09
N ALA A 307 -23.01 23.10 -3.13
CA ALA A 307 -22.88 22.32 -1.91
C ALA A 307 -23.47 23.07 -0.71
N SER A 308 -24.24 22.38 0.14
CA SER A 308 -24.63 22.92 1.44
C SER A 308 -23.38 22.94 2.34
N ILE A 309 -23.11 24.06 3.02
CA ILE A 309 -21.87 24.23 3.79
C ILE A 309 -21.86 23.35 5.04
N VAL A 310 -20.69 22.77 5.37
CA VAL A 310 -20.49 21.92 6.56
C VAL A 310 -19.45 22.58 7.45
N THR A 311 -19.86 23.10 8.61
CA THR A 311 -19.01 23.94 9.47
C THR A 311 -18.70 23.28 10.82
N MET A 312 -17.54 23.60 11.40
CA MET A 312 -17.17 23.14 12.75
C MET A 312 -18.12 23.71 13.81
N ARG A 313 -18.72 24.87 13.54
CA ARG A 313 -19.71 25.54 14.39
C ARG A 313 -20.98 24.71 14.54
N ASP A 314 -21.57 24.31 13.41
CA ASP A 314 -22.81 23.52 13.36
C ASP A 314 -22.57 22.09 13.87
N PHE A 315 -21.46 21.47 13.47
CA PHE A 315 -21.07 20.15 13.98
C PHE A 315 -20.85 20.17 15.51
N SER A 316 -20.28 21.24 16.07
CA SER A 316 -20.10 21.36 17.52
C SER A 316 -21.43 21.55 18.27
N ASP A 317 -22.39 22.30 17.71
CA ASP A 317 -23.75 22.35 18.29
C ASP A 317 -24.44 20.98 18.23
N TYR A 318 -24.23 20.23 17.15
CA TYR A 318 -24.78 18.89 16.99
C TYR A 318 -24.19 17.91 18.02
N ARG A 319 -22.85 17.81 18.04
CA ARG A 319 -22.08 16.84 18.82
C ARG A 319 -22.37 16.92 20.31
N ARG A 320 -22.50 18.14 20.87
CA ARG A 320 -22.73 18.38 22.31
C ARG A 320 -23.94 17.62 22.86
N ASN A 321 -24.97 17.40 22.04
CA ASN A 321 -26.20 16.72 22.46
C ASN A 321 -25.96 15.23 22.73
N TYR A 322 -24.92 14.65 22.14
CA TYR A 322 -24.53 13.25 22.23
C TYR A 322 -23.30 13.01 23.11
N GLU A 323 -22.69 14.05 23.68
CA GLU A 323 -21.59 13.93 24.65
C GLU A 323 -22.14 14.00 26.09
N ASN A 324 -21.51 13.27 27.02
CA ASN A 324 -21.75 13.29 28.46
C ASN A 324 -20.43 13.58 29.18
N LEU A 325 -20.28 14.78 29.73
CA LEU A 325 -19.12 15.13 30.55
C LEU A 325 -19.23 14.41 31.89
N VAL A 326 -18.42 13.38 32.10
CA VAL A 326 -18.50 12.54 33.31
C VAL A 326 -18.03 13.34 34.52
N SER A 327 -18.75 13.21 35.64
CA SER A 327 -18.47 13.94 36.88
C SER A 327 -18.20 12.99 38.07
N GLY A 328 -17.42 13.50 39.02
CA GLY A 328 -16.92 12.74 40.17
C GLY A 328 -15.61 11.98 39.90
N LEU A 329 -15.06 11.43 40.98
CA LEU A 329 -13.88 10.57 41.02
C LEU A 329 -14.29 9.09 41.13
N ASN A 330 -13.46 8.18 40.61
CA ASN A 330 -13.68 6.71 40.69
C ASN A 330 -15.08 6.32 40.19
N VAL A 331 -15.29 6.59 38.91
CA VAL A 331 -16.58 6.51 38.24
C VAL A 331 -17.11 5.08 38.21
N SER A 332 -18.40 4.90 38.44
CA SER A 332 -19.10 3.63 38.24
C SER A 332 -19.96 3.65 36.97
N ASN A 333 -20.34 2.48 36.47
CA ASN A 333 -21.25 2.39 35.31
C ASN A 333 -22.60 3.10 35.50
N ALA A 334 -23.04 3.37 36.73
CA ALA A 334 -24.25 4.14 37.03
C ALA A 334 -24.15 5.65 36.68
N GLN A 335 -22.94 6.19 36.49
CA GLN A 335 -22.69 7.57 36.07
C GLN A 335 -22.58 7.72 34.54
N LEU A 336 -22.67 6.62 33.79
CA LEU A 336 -22.48 6.61 32.34
C LEU A 336 -23.83 6.68 31.63
N VAL A 337 -23.96 7.59 30.67
CA VAL A 337 -25.21 7.81 29.94
C VAL A 337 -25.21 6.98 28.65
N ARG A 338 -26.21 6.12 28.53
CA ARG A 338 -26.48 5.29 27.36
C ARG A 338 -26.82 6.16 26.14
N ASN A 339 -26.38 5.73 24.95
CA ASN A 339 -26.44 6.46 23.69
C ASN A 339 -25.68 7.80 23.68
N LYS A 340 -24.84 8.09 24.69
CA LYS A 340 -23.91 9.22 24.70
C LYS A 340 -22.46 8.77 24.77
N ASP A 341 -21.57 9.54 24.16
CA ASP A 341 -20.13 9.41 24.36
C ASP A 341 -19.78 9.93 25.75
N ASN A 342 -19.25 9.05 26.60
CA ASN A 342 -18.93 9.37 27.99
C ASN A 342 -17.49 9.88 28.04
N ILE A 343 -17.33 11.18 28.32
CA ILE A 343 -16.09 11.93 28.21
C ILE A 343 -15.39 12.00 29.57
N PHE A 344 -14.17 11.46 29.62
CA PHE A 344 -13.30 11.42 30.80
C PHE A 344 -12.08 12.32 30.61
N ASN A 345 -11.68 12.97 31.70
CA ASN A 345 -10.46 13.76 31.81
C ASN A 345 -9.70 13.34 33.08
N ALA A 346 -8.43 13.70 33.23
CA ALA A 346 -7.61 13.33 34.41
C ALA A 346 -8.25 13.72 35.77
N ALA A 347 -9.14 14.71 35.78
CA ALA A 347 -9.94 15.11 36.95
C ALA A 347 -10.98 14.06 37.42
N ASN A 348 -11.25 12.99 36.65
CA ASN A 348 -12.17 11.90 37.04
C ASN A 348 -11.49 10.76 37.83
N GLY A 349 -10.20 10.91 38.18
CA GLY A 349 -9.41 9.88 38.82
C GLY A 349 -8.82 8.90 37.80
N SER A 350 -8.79 7.60 38.13
CA SER A 350 -8.10 6.59 37.30
C SER A 350 -8.90 5.29 37.10
N ASN A 351 -10.15 5.22 37.56
CA ASN A 351 -10.94 3.99 37.57
C ASN A 351 -12.36 4.21 37.02
N ILE A 352 -12.83 3.21 36.27
CA ILE A 352 -14.20 3.07 35.77
C ILE A 352 -14.68 1.68 36.18
N THR A 353 -15.48 1.56 37.25
CA THR A 353 -15.90 0.27 37.82
C THR A 353 -17.25 -0.18 37.26
N LEU A 354 -17.29 -1.38 36.69
CA LEU A 354 -18.50 -2.00 36.15
C LEU A 354 -19.14 -2.92 37.20
N ASN A 355 -20.18 -2.44 37.87
CA ASN A 355 -20.95 -3.20 38.87
C ASN A 355 -22.09 -4.04 38.26
N SER A 356 -22.27 -3.95 36.94
CA SER A 356 -23.18 -4.76 36.13
C SER A 356 -22.65 -4.78 34.69
N ASN A 357 -23.22 -5.63 33.82
CA ASN A 357 -22.94 -5.58 32.38
C ASN A 357 -23.19 -4.17 31.80
N LEU A 358 -22.35 -3.76 30.84
CA LEU A 358 -22.33 -2.42 30.27
C LEU A 358 -22.95 -2.39 28.85
N ASP A 359 -24.13 -1.76 28.74
CA ASP A 359 -24.78 -1.35 27.48
C ASP A 359 -24.81 0.18 27.39
N LEU A 360 -23.80 0.77 26.76
CA LEU A 360 -23.80 2.18 26.37
C LEU A 360 -24.51 2.43 25.03
N GLY A 361 -24.98 1.37 24.38
CA GLY A 361 -25.63 1.43 23.08
C GLY A 361 -24.78 2.08 22.02
N HIS A 362 -25.26 3.21 21.49
CA HIS A 362 -24.59 3.98 20.44
C HIS A 362 -23.68 5.08 21.02
N GLY A 363 -23.39 5.00 22.32
CA GLY A 363 -22.36 5.76 23.00
C GLY A 363 -21.07 4.96 23.18
N GLY A 364 -19.93 5.65 23.13
CA GLY A 364 -18.63 5.09 23.49
C GLY A 364 -18.07 5.63 24.81
N ILE A 365 -16.79 5.31 25.05
CA ILE A 365 -15.98 5.87 26.14
C ILE A 365 -14.83 6.67 25.49
N VAL A 366 -14.71 7.93 25.91
CA VAL A 366 -13.74 8.89 25.37
C VAL A 366 -12.81 9.33 26.50
N VAL A 367 -11.50 9.16 26.35
CA VAL A 367 -10.50 9.59 27.33
C VAL A 367 -9.67 10.73 26.73
N ASN A 368 -10.03 11.97 27.08
CA ASN A 368 -9.35 13.18 26.60
C ASN A 368 -7.99 13.41 27.29
N SER A 369 -7.82 12.95 28.52
CA SER A 369 -6.59 13.10 29.30
C SER A 369 -6.55 12.11 30.46
N GLY A 370 -5.35 11.71 30.90
CA GLY A 370 -5.13 10.83 32.05
C GLY A 370 -5.09 9.34 31.71
N ASN A 371 -4.93 8.53 32.77
CA ASN A 371 -4.78 7.07 32.69
C ASN A 371 -5.93 6.40 33.44
N PHE A 372 -6.74 5.62 32.74
CA PHE A 372 -7.95 4.99 33.27
C PHE A 372 -7.87 3.47 33.24
N THR A 373 -8.57 2.81 34.17
CA THR A 373 -8.77 1.36 34.19
C THR A 373 -10.25 1.03 34.24
N LEU A 374 -10.74 0.28 33.25
CA LEU A 374 -12.03 -0.40 33.29
C LEU A 374 -11.91 -1.62 34.20
N LEU A 375 -12.39 -1.49 35.42
CA LEU A 375 -12.37 -2.53 36.45
C LEU A 375 -13.68 -3.33 36.43
N ASN A 376 -13.57 -4.64 36.63
CA ASN A 376 -14.73 -5.42 37.03
C ASN A 376 -15.06 -5.10 38.50
N GLY A 377 -16.33 -4.89 38.81
CA GLY A 377 -16.82 -4.79 40.18
C GLY A 377 -16.99 -6.16 40.81
N ILE A 378 -18.04 -6.34 41.61
CA ILE A 378 -18.42 -7.67 42.11
C ILE A 378 -19.07 -8.46 40.96
N GLY A 379 -18.60 -9.69 40.74
CA GLY A 379 -19.10 -10.60 39.71
C GLY A 379 -18.31 -10.55 38.39
N SER A 380 -18.75 -11.34 37.42
CA SER A 380 -18.09 -11.50 36.11
C SER A 380 -18.74 -10.62 35.04
N ASN A 381 -18.77 -9.31 35.26
CA ASN A 381 -19.44 -8.37 34.35
C ASN A 381 -18.67 -8.23 33.04
N LYS A 382 -19.38 -7.81 31.98
CA LYS A 382 -18.86 -7.64 30.61
C LYS A 382 -19.36 -6.36 29.94
N ILE A 383 -18.65 -5.92 28.90
CA ILE A 383 -19.14 -4.90 27.97
C ILE A 383 -19.98 -5.61 26.90
N THR A 384 -21.29 -5.41 26.92
CA THR A 384 -22.23 -6.09 26.00
C THR A 384 -22.59 -5.23 24.79
N ARG A 385 -22.59 -3.90 24.91
CA ARG A 385 -22.77 -3.00 23.76
C ARG A 385 -22.12 -1.63 23.99
N LEU A 386 -21.36 -1.19 23.00
CA LEU A 386 -20.47 -0.03 23.02
C LEU A 386 -20.24 0.45 21.58
N ALA A 387 -20.25 1.77 21.32
CA ALA A 387 -19.90 2.31 20.01
C ALA A 387 -18.39 2.19 19.70
N GLY A 388 -17.54 2.53 20.67
CA GLY A 388 -16.08 2.32 20.61
C GLY A 388 -15.33 2.99 21.77
N PHE A 389 -14.00 3.02 21.63
CA PHE A 389 -13.07 3.75 22.48
C PHE A 389 -12.34 4.81 21.65
N ASP A 390 -12.34 6.05 22.14
CA ASP A 390 -11.53 7.16 21.64
C ASP A 390 -10.56 7.57 22.76
N VAL A 391 -9.26 7.49 22.50
CA VAL A 391 -8.22 7.78 23.52
C VAL A 391 -7.28 8.83 22.97
N ALA A 392 -7.24 10.01 23.58
CA ALA A 392 -6.42 11.12 23.12
C ALA A 392 -4.90 10.86 23.26
N SER A 393 -4.09 11.63 22.55
CA SER A 393 -2.62 11.52 22.64
C SER A 393 -2.16 11.79 24.08
N GLY A 394 -1.26 10.94 24.60
CA GLY A 394 -0.78 11.01 25.98
C GLY A 394 -1.74 10.45 27.05
N ALA A 395 -2.94 10.00 26.67
CA ALA A 395 -3.87 9.30 27.54
C ALA A 395 -3.81 7.77 27.34
N SER A 396 -4.28 7.02 28.35
CA SER A 396 -4.44 5.57 28.23
C SER A 396 -5.70 5.01 28.90
N LEU A 397 -6.17 3.87 28.41
CA LEU A 397 -7.27 3.10 28.96
C LEU A 397 -6.89 1.62 29.09
N SER A 398 -6.84 1.09 30.31
CA SER A 398 -6.65 -0.32 30.60
C SER A 398 -7.98 -1.06 30.64
N LEU A 399 -8.14 -2.06 29.78
CA LEU A 399 -9.32 -2.91 29.67
C LEU A 399 -9.10 -4.21 30.45
N ASN A 400 -9.63 -4.28 31.67
CA ASN A 400 -9.56 -5.48 32.53
C ASN A 400 -10.89 -6.25 32.53
N VAL A 401 -11.76 -5.98 31.55
CA VAL A 401 -13.09 -6.58 31.39
C VAL A 401 -13.24 -7.08 29.96
N ALA A 402 -13.93 -8.22 29.76
CA ALA A 402 -14.18 -8.76 28.43
C ALA A 402 -15.34 -8.04 27.71
N ALA A 403 -15.21 -7.86 26.40
CA ALA A 403 -16.22 -7.29 25.52
C ALA A 403 -16.86 -8.37 24.63
N ASP A 404 -18.17 -8.59 24.81
CA ASP A 404 -19.01 -9.49 23.99
C ASP A 404 -19.50 -8.79 22.69
N THR A 405 -18.88 -7.67 22.32
CA THR A 405 -19.16 -6.86 21.12
C THR A 405 -17.86 -6.38 20.49
N SER A 406 -17.87 -6.04 19.20
CA SER A 406 -16.67 -5.55 18.51
C SER A 406 -16.09 -4.30 19.22
N VAL A 407 -14.79 -4.32 19.46
CA VAL A 407 -14.05 -3.21 20.07
C VAL A 407 -13.51 -2.34 18.96
N HIS A 408 -14.09 -1.15 18.76
CA HIS A 408 -13.60 -0.18 17.78
C HIS A 408 -12.70 0.84 18.52
N LYS A 409 -11.44 0.98 18.10
CA LYS A 409 -10.43 1.85 18.75
C LYS A 409 -9.91 2.91 17.79
N ILE A 410 -10.05 4.17 18.20
CA ILE A 410 -9.49 5.37 17.54
C ILE A 410 -8.82 6.30 18.58
N GLY A 411 -8.32 7.44 18.10
CA GLY A 411 -7.57 8.42 18.90
C GLY A 411 -6.13 7.97 19.18
N LYS A 412 -5.19 8.91 19.17
CA LYS A 412 -3.73 8.64 19.16
C LYS A 412 -3.14 8.01 20.44
N GLY A 413 -3.92 7.80 21.49
CA GLY A 413 -3.51 7.19 22.77
C GLY A 413 -3.64 5.66 22.82
N SER A 414 -3.31 5.09 23.98
CA SER A 414 -3.19 3.63 24.18
C SER A 414 -4.43 2.98 24.78
N LEU A 415 -4.86 1.85 24.20
CA LEU A 415 -5.73 0.86 24.84
C LEU A 415 -4.88 -0.33 25.31
N ILE A 416 -4.80 -0.58 26.60
CA ILE A 416 -4.01 -1.67 27.19
C ILE A 416 -4.96 -2.83 27.51
N VAL A 417 -4.81 -3.98 26.86
CA VAL A 417 -5.80 -5.06 26.90
C VAL A 417 -5.32 -6.18 27.82
N ASN A 418 -5.88 -6.22 29.03
CA ASN A 418 -5.57 -7.21 30.06
C ASN A 418 -6.66 -8.32 30.15
N SER A 419 -7.70 -8.27 29.30
CA SER A 419 -8.76 -9.27 29.22
C SER A 419 -8.57 -10.22 28.02
N SER A 420 -8.88 -11.50 28.24
CA SER A 420 -8.97 -12.52 27.18
C SER A 420 -10.42 -12.69 26.70
N GLY A 421 -10.60 -13.25 25.50
CA GLY A 421 -11.91 -13.64 24.98
C GLY A 421 -12.81 -12.49 24.54
N ASN A 422 -12.23 -11.34 24.16
CA ASN A 422 -12.99 -10.26 23.54
C ASN A 422 -13.37 -10.62 22.08
N LYS A 423 -14.50 -10.09 21.61
CA LYS A 423 -14.87 -10.13 20.18
C LYS A 423 -13.95 -9.25 19.33
N THR A 424 -14.16 -9.25 18.00
CA THR A 424 -13.31 -8.55 17.01
C THR A 424 -12.80 -7.17 17.45
N LEU A 425 -11.48 -6.98 17.45
CA LEU A 425 -10.86 -5.66 17.48
C LEU A 425 -10.91 -5.04 16.08
N ARG A 426 -11.39 -3.80 15.97
CA ARG A 426 -11.17 -2.92 14.82
C ARG A 426 -10.32 -1.74 15.27
N LEU A 427 -9.12 -1.61 14.74
CA LEU A 427 -8.13 -0.59 15.12
C LEU A 427 -7.91 0.39 13.97
N GLY A 428 -8.33 1.63 14.19
CA GLY A 428 -8.14 2.74 13.25
C GLY A 428 -6.97 3.66 13.61
N ASP A 429 -6.82 4.03 14.89
CA ASP A 429 -5.84 5.03 15.35
C ASP A 429 -5.32 4.77 16.77
N GLY A 430 -4.11 5.26 17.04
CA GLY A 430 -3.37 5.08 18.29
C GLY A 430 -2.84 3.65 18.51
N ILE A 431 -2.60 3.32 19.77
CA ILE A 431 -1.93 2.08 20.18
C ILE A 431 -2.94 1.11 20.81
N VAL A 432 -2.77 -0.18 20.55
CA VAL A 432 -3.37 -1.28 21.33
C VAL A 432 -2.24 -2.20 21.82
N ASP A 433 -2.01 -2.23 23.13
CA ASP A 433 -1.03 -3.12 23.77
C ASP A 433 -1.75 -4.40 24.27
N ILE A 434 -1.55 -5.54 23.63
CA ILE A 434 -2.11 -6.84 24.07
C ILE A 434 -1.28 -7.37 25.25
N ARG A 435 -1.91 -7.63 26.40
CA ARG A 435 -1.26 -8.17 27.61
C ARG A 435 -1.90 -9.45 28.15
N ALA A 436 -2.82 -10.05 27.39
CA ALA A 436 -3.48 -11.30 27.71
C ALA A 436 -3.50 -12.22 26.48
N VAL A 437 -3.23 -13.51 26.67
CA VAL A 437 -3.23 -14.49 25.58
C VAL A 437 -4.67 -14.76 25.13
N ASN A 438 -4.90 -14.90 23.82
CA ASN A 438 -6.21 -14.88 23.18
C ASN A 438 -7.02 -13.64 23.60
N ALA A 439 -6.41 -12.45 23.49
CA ALA A 439 -7.07 -11.18 23.82
C ALA A 439 -8.33 -10.96 22.98
N PHE A 440 -8.25 -11.20 21.67
CA PHE A 440 -9.33 -10.98 20.70
C PHE A 440 -9.52 -12.19 19.79
N GLU A 441 -10.77 -12.49 19.40
CA GLU A 441 -11.08 -13.57 18.45
C GLU A 441 -10.54 -13.30 17.04
N LYS A 442 -10.64 -12.06 16.56
CA LYS A 442 -10.08 -11.54 15.30
C LYS A 442 -9.64 -10.10 15.48
N ILE A 443 -8.71 -9.63 14.65
CA ILE A 443 -8.13 -8.29 14.72
C ILE A 443 -8.03 -7.69 13.32
N TYR A 444 -8.72 -6.57 13.09
CA TYR A 444 -8.71 -5.80 11.84
C TYR A 444 -8.01 -4.45 12.05
N LEU A 445 -6.94 -4.18 11.30
CA LEU A 445 -6.23 -2.90 11.24
C LEU A 445 -6.56 -2.19 9.92
N THR A 446 -6.75 -0.88 9.98
CA THR A 446 -7.08 -0.07 8.80
C THR A 446 -6.61 1.38 8.95
N SER A 447 -6.58 2.13 7.84
CA SER A 447 -6.20 3.54 7.74
C SER A 447 -4.74 3.90 8.04
N GLY A 448 -3.88 2.94 8.41
CA GLY A 448 -2.44 3.14 8.59
C GLY A 448 -2.00 3.87 9.86
N ARG A 449 -2.94 4.49 10.61
CA ARG A 449 -2.65 5.26 11.82
C ARG A 449 -2.47 4.38 13.07
N GLY A 450 -3.12 3.21 13.10
CA GLY A 450 -3.10 2.28 14.23
C GLY A 450 -1.83 1.43 14.37
N LEU A 451 -1.42 1.17 15.61
CA LEU A 451 -0.36 0.22 15.98
C LEU A 451 -0.87 -0.80 17.01
N LEU A 452 -0.80 -2.08 16.69
CA LEU A 452 -0.98 -3.20 17.59
C LEU A 452 0.38 -3.64 18.13
N ARG A 453 0.51 -3.85 19.45
CA ARG A 453 1.74 -4.36 20.09
C ARG A 453 1.47 -5.65 20.86
N LEU A 454 2.38 -6.61 20.72
CA LEU A 454 2.46 -7.78 21.60
C LEU A 454 3.16 -7.42 22.92
N GLY A 455 2.45 -7.51 24.04
CA GLY A 455 3.00 -7.50 25.40
C GLY A 455 3.04 -8.89 26.04
N VAL A 456 2.55 -9.90 25.33
CA VAL A 456 2.61 -11.34 25.64
C VAL A 456 2.72 -12.12 24.33
N ASP A 457 3.18 -13.36 24.41
CA ASP A 457 3.15 -14.32 23.30
C ASP A 457 1.70 -14.79 23.06
N ASP A 458 1.02 -14.16 22.10
CA ASP A 458 -0.27 -14.60 21.55
C ASP A 458 -0.09 -14.85 20.05
N SER A 459 -0.41 -16.06 19.59
CA SER A 459 -0.28 -16.42 18.17
C SER A 459 -1.34 -15.69 17.34
N LEU A 460 -0.90 -14.88 16.38
CA LEU A 460 -1.78 -14.07 15.51
C LEU A 460 -2.10 -14.71 14.16
N ASN A 461 -1.62 -15.93 13.88
CA ASN A 461 -1.93 -16.63 12.63
C ASN A 461 -3.45 -16.80 12.47
N ASP A 462 -3.96 -16.54 11.26
CA ASP A 462 -5.38 -16.46 10.91
C ASP A 462 -6.24 -15.46 11.74
N LYS A 463 -5.67 -14.74 12.73
CA LYS A 463 -6.39 -13.76 13.57
C LYS A 463 -6.30 -12.33 13.03
N ILE A 464 -5.20 -11.93 12.39
CA ILE A 464 -4.92 -10.54 12.00
C ILE A 464 -5.17 -10.25 10.51
N PHE A 465 -5.80 -9.10 10.24
CA PHE A 465 -6.18 -8.63 8.90
C PHE A 465 -5.86 -7.14 8.74
N PHE A 466 -5.26 -6.75 7.62
CA PHE A 466 -4.89 -5.36 7.30
C PHE A 466 -5.65 -4.87 6.05
N GLY A 467 -6.63 -4.01 6.27
CA GLY A 467 -7.42 -3.37 5.21
C GLY A 467 -6.70 -2.20 4.52
N ASN A 468 -7.48 -1.31 3.89
CA ASN A 468 -6.95 -0.18 3.14
C ASN A 468 -6.14 0.78 4.04
N GLY A 469 -4.97 1.19 3.55
CA GLY A 469 -3.98 1.94 4.33
C GLY A 469 -3.24 1.13 5.41
N GLY A 470 -3.63 -0.13 5.66
CA GLY A 470 -2.95 -1.04 6.58
C GLY A 470 -2.86 -0.51 8.02
N GLY A 471 -1.67 -0.60 8.60
CA GLY A 471 -1.39 -0.37 10.02
C GLY A 471 -0.14 -1.13 10.46
N LYS A 472 0.21 -1.04 11.75
CA LYS A 472 1.45 -1.62 12.28
C LYS A 472 1.20 -2.75 13.27
N LEU A 473 1.92 -3.86 13.14
CA LEU A 473 2.11 -4.90 14.15
C LEU A 473 3.54 -4.77 14.71
N ASP A 474 3.66 -4.40 15.98
CA ASP A 474 4.91 -4.38 16.75
C ASP A 474 5.05 -5.72 17.50
N LEU A 475 5.95 -6.57 16.99
CA LEU A 475 6.29 -7.87 17.56
C LEU A 475 6.92 -7.74 18.96
N ASN A 476 7.59 -6.60 19.24
CA ASN A 476 8.11 -6.26 20.57
C ASN A 476 8.92 -7.39 21.26
N GLY A 477 9.73 -8.11 20.48
CA GLY A 477 10.59 -9.21 20.94
C GLY A 477 9.94 -10.60 21.00
N PHE A 478 8.67 -10.75 20.63
CA PHE A 478 7.99 -12.04 20.50
C PHE A 478 8.10 -12.59 19.07
N ASP A 479 8.47 -13.86 18.94
CA ASP A 479 8.45 -14.57 17.66
C ASP A 479 7.01 -14.75 17.15
N GLN A 480 6.82 -14.77 15.84
CA GLN A 480 5.53 -15.10 15.20
C GLN A 480 5.72 -16.00 13.98
N ILE A 481 4.74 -16.87 13.75
CA ILE A 481 4.69 -17.80 12.62
C ILE A 481 3.36 -17.58 11.90
N PHE A 482 3.39 -17.37 10.58
CA PHE A 482 2.22 -17.20 9.74
C PHE A 482 2.23 -18.16 8.54
N SER A 483 1.06 -18.60 8.09
CA SER A 483 0.90 -19.19 6.75
C SER A 483 1.06 -18.09 5.68
N ASN A 484 0.17 -17.10 5.71
CA ASN A 484 0.36 -15.79 5.09
C ASN A 484 -0.25 -14.70 6.01
N VAL A 485 0.00 -13.43 5.73
CA VAL A 485 -0.61 -12.29 6.44
C VAL A 485 -1.57 -11.57 5.50
N SER A 486 -2.83 -11.42 5.91
CA SER A 486 -3.84 -10.74 5.10
C SER A 486 -3.57 -9.25 5.02
N ALA A 487 -3.11 -8.78 3.87
CA ALA A 487 -2.71 -7.39 3.66
C ALA A 487 -3.12 -6.88 2.28
N ASN A 488 -3.83 -5.76 2.22
CA ASN A 488 -4.21 -5.09 0.97
C ASN A 488 -3.06 -4.29 0.31
N SER A 489 -1.92 -4.12 0.98
CA SER A 489 -0.69 -3.49 0.45
C SER A 489 0.42 -3.53 1.50
N ASN A 490 1.63 -3.07 1.13
CA ASN A 490 2.77 -2.92 2.02
C ASN A 490 2.64 -1.84 3.11
N ALA A 491 1.53 -1.09 3.13
CA ALA A 491 1.12 -0.26 4.26
C ALA A 491 0.67 -1.11 5.47
N ALA A 492 0.37 -2.40 5.27
CA ALA A 492 0.42 -3.39 6.32
C ALA A 492 1.90 -3.63 6.68
N LYS A 493 2.28 -3.31 7.93
CA LYS A 493 3.68 -3.33 8.34
C LYS A 493 3.91 -4.13 9.62
N ILE A 494 4.83 -5.07 9.57
CA ILE A 494 5.35 -5.81 10.72
C ILE A 494 6.68 -5.18 11.13
N THR A 495 6.84 -4.90 12.42
CA THR A 495 8.03 -4.25 12.97
C THR A 495 8.40 -4.88 14.29
N ASN A 496 9.63 -4.71 14.75
CA ASN A 496 10.01 -5.00 16.13
C ASN A 496 10.72 -3.79 16.74
N LEU A 497 10.05 -3.10 17.65
CA LEU A 497 10.60 -1.95 18.36
C LEU A 497 11.39 -2.33 19.63
N SER A 498 11.47 -3.63 19.97
CA SER A 498 12.24 -4.14 21.11
C SER A 498 13.72 -4.32 20.78
N ALA A 499 14.57 -4.17 21.81
CA ALA A 499 15.99 -4.55 21.74
C ALA A 499 16.20 -6.08 21.69
N GLN A 500 15.23 -6.86 22.14
CA GLN A 500 15.19 -8.31 21.90
C GLN A 500 14.80 -8.56 20.44
N LYS A 501 15.65 -9.26 19.67
CA LYS A 501 15.33 -9.66 18.30
C LYS A 501 14.18 -10.67 18.30
N ALA A 502 13.29 -10.56 17.31
CA ALA A 502 12.19 -11.50 17.08
C ALA A 502 12.39 -12.28 15.76
N THR A 503 11.91 -13.51 15.68
CA THR A 503 11.77 -14.26 14.43
C THR A 503 10.39 -14.04 13.83
N LEU A 504 10.32 -13.63 12.56
CA LEU A 504 9.11 -13.71 11.75
C LEU A 504 9.26 -14.87 10.77
N LYS A 505 8.51 -15.96 10.99
CA LYS A 505 8.47 -17.09 10.06
C LYS A 505 7.22 -17.02 9.17
N ILE A 506 7.42 -17.06 7.85
CA ILE A 506 6.34 -17.19 6.87
C ILE A 506 6.43 -18.59 6.24
N ASN A 507 5.33 -19.34 6.25
CA ASN A 507 5.30 -20.72 5.72
C ASN A 507 4.84 -20.80 4.26
N GLY A 508 4.09 -19.79 3.78
CA GLY A 508 3.29 -19.89 2.56
C GLY A 508 1.96 -20.62 2.80
N GLU A 509 1.08 -20.62 1.81
CA GLU A 509 -0.09 -21.50 1.78
C GLU A 509 0.28 -22.88 1.20
N SER A 510 -0.29 -23.96 1.75
CA SER A 510 -0.04 -25.31 1.25
C SER A 510 -0.42 -25.41 -0.24
N ASP A 511 0.51 -25.94 -1.04
CA ASP A 511 0.32 -26.28 -2.45
C ASP A 511 0.01 -25.11 -3.41
N LYS A 512 0.00 -23.85 -2.93
CA LYS A 512 -0.21 -22.61 -3.71
C LYS A 512 1.01 -21.69 -3.74
N ASP A 513 1.31 -21.12 -4.91
CA ASP A 513 2.19 -19.95 -4.98
C ASP A 513 1.56 -18.82 -4.14
N THR A 514 2.34 -18.16 -3.27
CA THR A 514 1.86 -17.25 -2.23
C THR A 514 2.61 -15.92 -2.29
N ILE A 515 1.91 -14.79 -2.27
CA ILE A 515 2.51 -13.44 -2.24
C ILE A 515 2.33 -12.80 -0.87
N PHE A 516 3.41 -12.26 -0.32
CA PHE A 516 3.49 -11.56 0.95
C PHE A 516 3.58 -10.04 0.73
N HIS A 517 2.41 -9.40 0.70
CA HIS A 517 2.27 -7.96 0.43
C HIS A 517 2.70 -7.04 1.59
N ALA A 518 2.81 -7.55 2.82
CA ALA A 518 3.16 -6.73 3.98
C ALA A 518 4.65 -6.34 4.00
N SER A 519 4.99 -5.15 4.53
CA SER A 519 6.38 -4.74 4.73
C SER A 519 6.92 -5.18 6.10
N VAL A 520 8.23 -5.42 6.19
CA VAL A 520 8.91 -5.85 7.45
C VAL A 520 10.07 -4.92 7.78
N ASP A 521 10.23 -4.45 9.03
CA ASP A 521 11.42 -3.69 9.44
C ASP A 521 11.89 -3.89 10.88
N LYS A 522 13.06 -3.31 11.18
CA LYS A 522 13.74 -3.33 12.50
C LYS A 522 14.24 -4.72 12.90
N ASN A 523 14.22 -5.01 14.20
CA ASN A 523 14.98 -6.06 14.87
C ASN A 523 14.36 -7.46 14.68
N ILE A 524 14.29 -7.89 13.41
CA ILE A 524 13.63 -9.12 12.96
C ILE A 524 14.61 -9.98 12.17
N ASP A 525 14.65 -11.29 12.44
CA ASP A 525 15.08 -12.29 11.46
C ASP A 525 13.84 -12.81 10.71
N VAL A 526 13.85 -12.76 9.38
CA VAL A 526 12.79 -13.34 8.53
C VAL A 526 13.21 -14.75 8.13
N LYS A 527 12.32 -15.73 8.31
CA LYS A 527 12.61 -17.15 8.03
C LYS A 527 11.53 -17.81 7.18
N HIS A 528 11.93 -18.68 6.28
CA HIS A 528 11.03 -19.55 5.50
C HIS A 528 11.72 -20.91 5.30
N ASP A 529 11.07 -21.98 5.73
CA ASP A 529 11.59 -23.35 5.64
C ASP A 529 10.53 -24.27 5.04
N GLY A 530 10.86 -24.99 3.96
CA GLY A 530 10.02 -26.08 3.44
C GLY A 530 9.95 -26.14 1.90
N GLN A 531 9.90 -27.37 1.38
CA GLN A 531 9.69 -27.65 -0.04
C GLN A 531 8.22 -27.36 -0.40
N GLY A 532 7.95 -26.11 -0.76
CA GLY A 532 6.64 -25.63 -1.17
C GLY A 532 6.62 -25.08 -2.58
N ARG A 533 5.51 -24.42 -2.90
CA ARG A 533 5.38 -23.48 -4.01
C ARG A 533 6.19 -22.20 -3.75
N GLU A 534 6.16 -21.26 -4.68
CA GLU A 534 6.87 -19.99 -4.51
C GLU A 534 6.31 -19.17 -3.34
N LEU A 535 7.19 -18.67 -2.47
CA LEU A 535 6.89 -17.54 -1.59
C LEU A 535 7.47 -16.26 -2.18
N VAL A 536 6.59 -15.34 -2.57
CA VAL A 536 6.95 -14.09 -3.22
C VAL A 536 6.90 -12.96 -2.20
N PHE A 537 7.95 -12.15 -2.10
CA PHE A 537 7.94 -10.90 -1.34
C PHE A 537 7.86 -9.72 -2.31
N ASP A 538 6.75 -9.01 -2.27
CA ASP A 538 6.53 -7.74 -2.98
C ASP A 538 6.15 -6.59 -2.02
N GLY A 539 6.06 -6.84 -0.70
CA GLY A 539 5.94 -5.80 0.32
C GLY A 539 7.25 -5.03 0.61
N GLY A 540 8.39 -5.72 0.50
CA GLY A 540 9.73 -5.22 0.83
C GLY A 540 10.11 -5.35 2.32
N PHE A 541 11.41 -5.32 2.63
CA PHE A 541 11.91 -5.35 4.00
C PHE A 541 13.17 -4.49 4.25
N ASP A 542 13.30 -3.97 5.48
CA ASP A 542 14.45 -3.23 6.02
C ASP A 542 14.76 -3.68 7.46
N ILE A 543 15.35 -4.86 7.57
CA ILE A 543 15.55 -5.58 8.85
C ILE A 543 17.00 -5.51 9.32
N ASP A 544 17.17 -5.41 10.65
CA ASP A 544 18.47 -5.47 11.31
C ASP A 544 19.04 -6.88 11.37
N GLY A 545 18.19 -7.92 11.27
CA GLY A 545 18.58 -9.31 11.20
C GLY A 545 18.84 -9.82 9.78
N SER A 546 18.56 -11.10 9.58
CA SER A 546 18.81 -11.86 8.35
C SER A 546 17.53 -12.38 7.69
N LEU A 547 17.57 -12.62 6.38
CA LEU A 547 16.60 -13.48 5.69
C LEU A 547 17.22 -14.89 5.60
N THR A 548 16.57 -15.91 6.18
CA THR A 548 17.05 -17.30 6.13
C THR A 548 16.06 -18.20 5.40
N LEU A 549 16.52 -18.88 4.34
CA LEU A 549 15.74 -19.77 3.50
C LEU A 549 16.32 -21.20 3.55
N ASN A 550 15.50 -22.20 3.90
CA ASN A 550 15.90 -23.61 3.89
C ASN A 550 14.93 -24.46 3.05
N ASN A 551 15.47 -25.16 2.05
CA ASN A 551 14.73 -26.08 1.17
C ASN A 551 13.54 -25.43 0.43
N ALA A 552 13.64 -24.15 0.06
CA ALA A 552 12.50 -23.32 -0.35
C ALA A 552 12.69 -22.63 -1.73
N ASN A 553 11.60 -22.10 -2.30
CA ASN A 553 11.60 -21.32 -3.54
C ASN A 553 11.06 -19.91 -3.25
N VAL A 554 11.88 -18.88 -3.46
CA VAL A 554 11.55 -17.50 -3.07
C VAL A 554 11.87 -16.48 -4.16
N THR A 555 10.91 -15.59 -4.44
CA THR A 555 11.09 -14.46 -5.36
C THR A 555 11.00 -13.14 -4.59
N LEU A 556 12.03 -12.30 -4.70
CA LEU A 556 12.01 -10.90 -4.29
C LEU A 556 11.76 -10.04 -5.53
N GLN A 557 10.64 -9.31 -5.59
CA GLN A 557 10.26 -8.52 -6.76
C GLN A 557 9.75 -7.13 -6.38
N GLY A 558 9.73 -6.21 -7.35
CA GLY A 558 8.84 -5.06 -7.31
C GLY A 558 7.38 -5.51 -7.27
N HIS A 559 6.49 -4.59 -6.89
CA HIS A 559 5.05 -4.81 -6.87
C HIS A 559 4.44 -4.13 -8.10
N PRO A 560 3.59 -4.78 -8.91
CA PRO A 560 2.88 -4.08 -9.97
C PRO A 560 1.93 -3.05 -9.33
N THR A 561 2.00 -1.78 -9.73
CA THR A 561 1.25 -0.72 -9.04
C THR A 561 -0.26 -1.02 -9.10
N ALA A 562 -0.91 -1.08 -7.93
CA ALA A 562 -2.30 -1.52 -7.83
C ALA A 562 -3.29 -0.40 -8.15
N HIS A 563 -4.19 -0.65 -9.09
CA HIS A 563 -5.24 0.27 -9.53
C HIS A 563 -6.63 -0.06 -8.94
N ALA A 564 -7.54 0.89 -9.06
CA ALA A 564 -8.96 0.72 -8.81
C ALA A 564 -9.62 -0.13 -9.90
N THR A 565 -10.45 -1.08 -9.49
CA THR A 565 -11.24 -1.92 -10.39
C THR A 565 -12.62 -1.32 -10.64
N ALA A 566 -13.20 -1.68 -11.78
CA ALA A 566 -14.59 -1.43 -12.13
C ALA A 566 -15.29 -2.73 -12.52
N ASP A 567 -16.62 -2.74 -12.52
CA ASP A 567 -17.38 -3.87 -13.07
C ASP A 567 -17.15 -3.96 -14.59
N ASN A 568 -16.87 -5.16 -15.09
CA ASN A 568 -16.71 -5.45 -16.52
C ASN A 568 -17.99 -5.10 -17.32
N SER A 569 -19.15 -5.05 -16.66
CA SER A 569 -20.41 -4.59 -17.26
C SER A 569 -20.35 -3.15 -17.79
N ILE A 570 -19.42 -2.31 -17.30
CA ILE A 570 -19.29 -0.90 -17.70
C ILE A 570 -18.67 -0.75 -19.10
N LEU A 571 -17.62 -1.52 -19.43
CA LEU A 571 -16.98 -1.45 -20.75
C LEU A 571 -17.47 -2.57 -21.68
N THR A 572 -18.77 -2.53 -21.99
CA THR A 572 -19.38 -3.36 -23.05
C THR A 572 -18.68 -3.13 -24.39
N GLN A 573 -18.83 -4.07 -25.34
CA GLN A 573 -18.26 -3.88 -26.68
C GLN A 573 -18.79 -2.60 -27.34
N THR A 574 -20.08 -2.29 -27.18
CA THR A 574 -20.70 -1.05 -27.68
C THR A 574 -20.07 0.21 -27.09
N VAL A 575 -19.73 0.21 -25.80
CA VAL A 575 -19.01 1.33 -25.15
C VAL A 575 -17.58 1.44 -25.71
N LYS A 576 -16.86 0.32 -25.86
CA LYS A 576 -15.51 0.28 -26.46
C LYS A 576 -15.50 0.77 -27.91
N ASP A 577 -16.48 0.35 -28.71
CA ASP A 577 -16.65 0.76 -30.11
C ASP A 577 -16.91 2.28 -30.22
N LYS A 578 -17.66 2.86 -29.28
CA LYS A 578 -17.89 4.31 -29.21
C LYS A 578 -16.64 5.10 -28.79
N ILE A 579 -15.87 4.59 -27.82
CA ILE A 579 -14.58 5.17 -27.43
C ILE A 579 -13.62 5.16 -28.64
N ALA A 580 -13.53 4.05 -29.37
CA ALA A 580 -12.76 3.95 -30.60
C ALA A 580 -13.25 4.91 -31.70
N ALA A 581 -14.56 4.98 -31.94
CA ALA A 581 -15.16 5.91 -32.92
C ALA A 581 -14.97 7.39 -32.54
N ALA A 582 -14.78 7.70 -31.26
CA ALA A 582 -14.45 9.04 -30.78
C ALA A 582 -12.96 9.41 -30.95
N GLY A 583 -12.13 8.49 -31.47
CA GLY A 583 -10.69 8.66 -31.70
C GLY A 583 -9.81 8.26 -30.52
N LEU A 584 -10.33 7.50 -29.56
CA LEU A 584 -9.65 7.17 -28.30
C LEU A 584 -9.36 5.67 -28.22
N SER A 585 -8.18 5.30 -27.70
CA SER A 585 -7.77 3.91 -27.48
C SER A 585 -7.20 3.69 -26.08
N GLU A 586 -7.65 2.63 -25.42
CA GLU A 586 -7.17 2.23 -24.10
C GLU A 586 -5.91 1.35 -24.24
N PRO A 587 -4.89 1.49 -23.36
CA PRO A 587 -3.72 0.61 -23.37
C PRO A 587 -4.10 -0.84 -23.06
N SER A 588 -3.45 -1.82 -23.70
CA SER A 588 -3.78 -3.25 -23.52
C SER A 588 -3.50 -3.82 -22.11
N TYR A 589 -2.75 -3.10 -21.28
CA TYR A 589 -2.53 -3.41 -19.86
C TYR A 589 -3.62 -2.82 -18.94
N MET A 590 -4.50 -1.93 -19.44
CA MET A 590 -5.54 -1.25 -18.66
C MET A 590 -6.81 -2.11 -18.58
N ASP A 591 -6.69 -3.31 -18.03
CA ASP A 591 -7.83 -4.15 -17.67
C ASP A 591 -8.48 -3.59 -16.38
N LEU A 592 -9.75 -3.14 -16.47
CA LEU A 592 -10.48 -2.62 -15.31
C LEU A 592 -10.98 -3.72 -14.36
N THR A 593 -10.96 -4.99 -14.79
CA THR A 593 -11.56 -6.10 -14.03
C THR A 593 -10.63 -6.64 -12.93
N ARG A 594 -9.37 -6.20 -12.93
CA ARG A 594 -8.30 -6.63 -12.02
C ARG A 594 -7.45 -5.42 -11.57
N PRO A 595 -6.81 -5.47 -10.40
CA PRO A 595 -6.00 -4.35 -9.88
C PRO A 595 -4.70 -4.11 -10.68
N SER A 596 -4.14 -5.15 -11.29
CA SER A 596 -2.82 -5.10 -11.94
C SER A 596 -2.67 -6.13 -13.07
N THR A 597 -1.68 -5.94 -13.96
CA THR A 597 -1.26 -6.90 -15.00
C THR A 597 0.26 -7.07 -15.03
N LEU A 598 0.75 -8.21 -15.54
CA LEU A 598 2.19 -8.43 -15.74
C LEU A 598 2.82 -7.48 -16.79
N SER A 599 2.01 -6.94 -17.70
CA SER A 599 2.44 -6.11 -18.84
C SER A 599 2.35 -4.60 -18.60
N GLN A 600 1.88 -4.15 -17.43
CA GLN A 600 1.81 -2.71 -17.13
C GLN A 600 3.23 -2.10 -16.96
N PRO A 601 3.44 -0.84 -17.37
CA PRO A 601 4.74 -0.19 -17.30
C PRO A 601 5.13 0.19 -15.86
N ASP A 602 4.14 0.56 -15.05
CA ASP A 602 4.25 1.10 -13.71
C ASP A 602 4.31 0.00 -12.64
N TRP A 603 5.48 -0.11 -12.02
CA TRP A 603 5.77 -1.02 -10.92
C TRP A 603 6.39 -0.24 -9.78
N ASP A 604 5.84 -0.46 -8.59
CA ASP A 604 6.38 -0.01 -7.33
C ASP A 604 7.73 -0.67 -7.06
N LYS A 605 8.80 0.11 -7.07
CA LYS A 605 10.14 -0.36 -6.67
C LYS A 605 10.17 -0.74 -5.19
N ARG A 606 10.57 -1.98 -4.87
CA ARG A 606 10.61 -2.52 -3.51
C ARG A 606 12.04 -2.71 -3.02
N LYS A 607 12.27 -2.44 -1.73
CA LYS A 607 13.59 -2.54 -1.08
C LYS A 607 13.68 -3.82 -0.27
N PHE A 608 14.85 -4.45 -0.29
CA PHE A 608 15.15 -5.69 0.41
C PHE A 608 16.53 -5.55 1.07
N ASN A 609 16.54 -5.14 2.34
CA ASN A 609 17.74 -4.89 3.13
C ASN A 609 17.70 -5.74 4.41
N ALA A 610 18.56 -6.74 4.51
CA ALA A 610 18.81 -7.56 5.69
C ALA A 610 20.27 -7.40 6.12
N LYS A 611 20.52 -6.73 7.25
CA LYS A 611 21.88 -6.31 7.65
C LYS A 611 22.78 -7.47 8.06
N GLU A 612 22.22 -8.59 8.49
CA GLU A 612 22.95 -9.84 8.72
C GLU A 612 22.92 -10.79 7.49
N GLY A 613 22.56 -10.28 6.31
CA GLY A 613 22.61 -10.98 5.03
C GLY A 613 21.40 -11.86 4.71
N ILE A 614 21.38 -12.36 3.47
CA ILE A 614 20.42 -13.33 2.96
C ILE A 614 21.11 -14.70 2.90
N LYS A 615 20.61 -15.69 3.64
CA LYS A 615 21.24 -17.01 3.85
C LYS A 615 20.34 -18.09 3.24
N ILE A 616 20.80 -18.75 2.17
CA ILE A 616 20.00 -19.71 1.40
C ILE A 616 20.65 -21.10 1.37
N ASN A 617 19.89 -22.11 1.75
CA ASN A 617 20.35 -23.50 1.87
C ASN A 617 19.41 -24.44 1.10
N SER A 618 19.94 -25.15 0.11
CA SER A 618 19.21 -26.06 -0.77
C SER A 618 17.92 -25.43 -1.35
N SER A 619 17.99 -24.14 -1.67
CA SER A 619 16.85 -23.27 -2.02
C SER A 619 17.08 -22.57 -3.37
N GLU A 620 16.02 -22.05 -3.97
CA GLU A 620 16.10 -21.17 -5.14
C GLU A 620 15.64 -19.75 -4.75
N LEU A 621 16.46 -18.74 -5.09
CA LEU A 621 16.23 -17.32 -4.83
C LEU A 621 16.23 -16.54 -6.15
N THR A 622 15.10 -15.92 -6.47
CA THR A 622 14.94 -15.06 -7.65
C THR A 622 14.92 -13.59 -7.22
N ILE A 623 15.71 -12.76 -7.90
CA ILE A 623 15.68 -11.30 -7.75
C ILE A 623 15.11 -10.71 -9.04
N GLY A 624 13.85 -10.27 -8.98
CA GLY A 624 13.06 -9.82 -10.12
C GLY A 624 13.22 -8.34 -10.47
N LYS A 625 12.44 -7.92 -11.48
CA LYS A 625 12.21 -6.52 -11.88
C LYS A 625 11.85 -5.67 -10.67
N ASP A 626 12.46 -4.50 -10.58
CA ASP A 626 12.23 -3.48 -9.55
C ASP A 626 12.41 -3.92 -8.08
N ALA A 627 13.20 -4.97 -7.85
CA ALA A 627 13.76 -5.32 -6.55
C ALA A 627 15.10 -4.60 -6.28
N ASP A 628 15.21 -3.92 -5.15
CA ASP A 628 16.43 -3.22 -4.68
C ASP A 628 17.06 -4.00 -3.52
N VAL A 629 17.86 -5.02 -3.86
CA VAL A 629 18.49 -5.91 -2.87
C VAL A 629 19.80 -5.31 -2.37
N ASN A 630 19.79 -4.84 -1.12
CA ASN A 630 20.94 -4.25 -0.43
C ASN A 630 21.43 -5.22 0.68
N SER A 631 21.95 -6.38 0.29
CA SER A 631 22.40 -7.41 1.23
C SER A 631 23.41 -8.33 0.60
N ASP A 632 24.39 -8.77 1.38
CA ASP A 632 25.25 -9.89 1.01
C ASP A 632 24.44 -11.20 1.01
N ILE A 633 24.78 -12.13 0.11
CA ILE A 633 24.10 -13.43 -0.04
C ILE A 633 25.06 -14.56 0.29
N GLU A 634 24.69 -15.44 1.23
CA GLU A 634 25.35 -16.71 1.49
C GLU A 634 24.53 -17.88 0.91
N ALA A 635 25.08 -18.64 -0.03
CA ALA A 635 24.42 -19.74 -0.73
C ALA A 635 25.11 -21.10 -0.53
N LYS A 636 24.32 -22.12 -0.18
CA LYS A 636 24.78 -23.51 -0.01
C LYS A 636 23.85 -24.46 -0.74
N ASN A 637 24.35 -25.24 -1.70
CA ASN A 637 23.55 -26.11 -2.59
C ASN A 637 22.36 -25.40 -3.29
N SER A 638 22.43 -24.08 -3.49
CA SER A 638 21.29 -23.22 -3.83
C SER A 638 21.40 -22.60 -5.22
N VAL A 639 20.30 -22.06 -5.73
CA VAL A 639 20.24 -21.36 -7.02
C VAL A 639 19.92 -19.89 -6.78
N ILE A 640 20.64 -18.98 -7.45
CA ILE A 640 20.37 -17.54 -7.45
C ILE A 640 20.05 -17.12 -8.89
N ASN A 641 18.84 -16.58 -9.14
CA ASN A 641 18.47 -16.01 -10.43
C ASN A 641 18.53 -14.49 -10.35
N LEU A 642 19.41 -13.85 -11.14
CA LEU A 642 19.56 -12.38 -11.15
C LEU A 642 18.99 -11.69 -12.39
N SER A 643 18.93 -12.36 -13.54
CA SER A 643 18.61 -11.71 -14.82
C SER A 643 18.20 -12.72 -15.89
N GLY A 644 17.62 -12.22 -16.99
CA GLY A 644 17.02 -13.00 -18.06
C GLY A 644 15.49 -13.07 -17.95
N GLU A 645 14.90 -14.09 -18.56
CA GLU A 645 13.48 -14.38 -18.45
C GLU A 645 13.19 -14.98 -17.06
N LEU A 646 12.76 -14.13 -16.12
CA LEU A 646 12.46 -14.54 -14.75
C LEU A 646 10.94 -14.54 -14.53
N THR A 647 10.43 -15.54 -13.80
CA THR A 647 9.00 -15.60 -13.46
C THR A 647 8.66 -14.53 -12.42
N HIS A 648 7.64 -13.74 -12.72
CA HIS A 648 7.06 -12.73 -11.84
C HIS A 648 5.61 -13.07 -11.55
N TYR A 649 5.13 -12.56 -10.41
CA TYR A 649 3.86 -12.94 -9.82
C TYR A 649 3.01 -11.69 -9.55
N ILE A 650 1.69 -11.81 -9.74
CA ILE A 650 0.69 -10.79 -9.43
C ILE A 650 -0.49 -11.45 -8.72
N ASP A 651 -1.26 -10.70 -7.92
CA ASP A 651 -2.51 -11.18 -7.34
C ASP A 651 -3.72 -10.49 -7.99
N LYS A 652 -4.72 -11.27 -8.43
CA LYS A 652 -5.98 -10.73 -8.98
C LYS A 652 -6.87 -10.09 -7.91
N PHE A 653 -6.58 -10.29 -6.63
CA PHE A 653 -7.26 -9.63 -5.50
C PHE A 653 -6.41 -8.57 -4.79
N ASP A 654 -5.25 -8.18 -5.33
CA ASP A 654 -4.39 -7.12 -4.80
C ASP A 654 -5.19 -5.84 -4.50
N GLY A 655 -4.85 -5.15 -3.41
CA GLY A 655 -5.65 -4.06 -2.88
C GLY A 655 -6.90 -4.48 -2.11
N SER A 656 -7.25 -5.77 -2.09
CA SER A 656 -8.53 -6.28 -1.58
C SER A 656 -8.47 -7.71 -1.01
N ASN A 657 -7.28 -8.13 -0.56
CA ASN A 657 -6.98 -9.42 0.06
C ASN A 657 -7.76 -9.65 1.36
N THR A 658 -7.83 -8.62 2.21
CA THR A 658 -8.71 -8.55 3.37
C THR A 658 -10.12 -8.22 2.89
N TYR A 659 -11.07 -9.12 3.13
CA TYR A 659 -12.46 -9.03 2.66
C TYR A 659 -13.45 -9.59 3.70
N ASP A 660 -14.76 -9.59 3.39
CA ASP A 660 -15.88 -10.12 4.19
C ASP A 660 -15.94 -9.55 5.63
N ASP A 661 -16.51 -8.35 5.74
CA ASP A 661 -16.41 -7.44 6.90
C ASP A 661 -14.94 -7.19 7.36
N GLY A 662 -13.96 -7.50 6.51
CA GLY A 662 -12.53 -7.36 6.78
C GLY A 662 -11.94 -8.44 7.70
N LEU A 663 -12.61 -9.59 7.82
CA LEU A 663 -12.24 -10.69 8.74
C LEU A 663 -11.91 -12.02 8.02
N LYS A 664 -11.77 -11.97 6.69
CA LYS A 664 -11.26 -13.07 5.85
C LYS A 664 -10.16 -12.60 4.91
N TYR A 665 -9.41 -13.57 4.40
CA TYR A 665 -8.26 -13.41 3.52
C TYR A 665 -8.48 -14.16 2.19
N ARG A 666 -8.10 -13.54 1.07
CA ARG A 666 -8.08 -14.12 -0.27
C ARG A 666 -6.84 -13.68 -1.05
N GLN A 667 -6.43 -14.52 -2.00
CA GLN A 667 -5.40 -14.28 -2.99
C GLN A 667 -5.62 -15.26 -4.16
N ASP A 668 -5.34 -14.83 -5.40
CA ASP A 668 -5.41 -15.63 -6.63
C ASP A 668 -4.25 -15.26 -7.56
N VAL A 669 -3.13 -15.97 -7.35
CA VAL A 669 -1.84 -15.68 -7.98
C VAL A 669 -1.82 -16.04 -9.47
N GLU A 670 -1.52 -15.04 -10.31
CA GLU A 670 -1.20 -15.20 -11.73
C GLU A 670 0.32 -14.97 -11.92
N LYS A 671 0.95 -15.70 -12.85
CA LYS A 671 2.39 -15.59 -13.08
C LYS A 671 2.81 -15.77 -14.53
N GLY A 672 3.93 -15.14 -14.89
CA GLY A 672 4.52 -15.19 -16.22
C GLY A 672 5.95 -14.65 -16.21
N ASN A 673 6.69 -14.88 -17.30
CA ASN A 673 8.07 -14.43 -17.38
C ASN A 673 8.16 -12.98 -17.87
N LEU A 674 9.06 -12.21 -17.26
CA LEU A 674 9.45 -10.87 -17.70
C LEU A 674 10.97 -10.80 -17.84
N LEU A 675 11.43 -10.09 -18.87
CA LEU A 675 12.84 -9.91 -19.16
C LEU A 675 13.50 -8.90 -18.20
N VAL A 676 14.30 -9.42 -17.26
CA VAL A 676 15.17 -8.62 -16.40
C VAL A 676 16.54 -8.46 -17.07
N LYS A 677 16.95 -7.22 -17.33
CA LYS A 677 18.15 -6.85 -18.09
C LYS A 677 19.01 -5.83 -17.33
N ASP A 678 20.25 -5.65 -17.78
CA ASP A 678 21.17 -4.58 -17.34
C ASP A 678 21.35 -4.49 -15.80
N VAL A 679 21.47 -5.64 -15.15
CA VAL A 679 21.49 -5.77 -13.67
C VAL A 679 22.85 -5.41 -13.09
N SER A 680 22.86 -4.69 -11.96
CA SER A 680 24.07 -4.37 -11.19
C SER A 680 23.87 -4.71 -9.71
N PHE A 681 24.40 -5.85 -9.28
CA PHE A 681 24.37 -6.32 -7.90
C PHE A 681 25.60 -5.81 -7.14
N LYS A 682 25.36 -4.91 -6.18
CA LYS A 682 26.42 -4.10 -5.53
C LYS A 682 27.01 -4.74 -4.27
N ASN A 683 26.46 -5.86 -3.83
CA ASN A 683 26.84 -6.55 -2.59
C ASN A 683 27.66 -7.80 -2.92
N LYS A 684 28.14 -8.50 -1.88
CA LYS A 684 28.93 -9.72 -2.02
C LYS A 684 28.03 -10.95 -2.15
N ILE A 685 28.34 -11.84 -3.07
CA ILE A 685 27.77 -13.19 -3.13
C ILE A 685 28.85 -14.18 -2.68
N VAL A 686 28.55 -14.97 -1.65
CA VAL A 686 29.37 -16.08 -1.19
C VAL A 686 28.58 -17.36 -1.44
N MET A 687 29.11 -18.26 -2.27
CA MET A 687 28.43 -19.50 -2.63
C MET A 687 29.35 -20.70 -2.46
N ASP A 688 28.79 -21.88 -2.16
CA ASP A 688 29.53 -23.14 -2.30
C ASP A 688 29.50 -23.65 -3.75
N SER A 689 30.42 -24.55 -4.10
CA SER A 689 30.51 -25.08 -5.47
C SER A 689 29.38 -26.02 -5.89
N ASP A 690 28.43 -26.33 -5.00
CA ASP A 690 27.19 -27.04 -5.36
C ASP A 690 26.05 -26.07 -5.67
N SER A 691 26.27 -24.75 -5.53
CA SER A 691 25.32 -23.70 -5.86
C SER A 691 25.50 -23.20 -7.31
N MET A 692 24.52 -22.45 -7.83
CA MET A 692 24.54 -21.89 -9.20
C MET A 692 23.97 -20.47 -9.24
N LEU A 693 24.61 -19.61 -10.02
CA LEU A 693 24.12 -18.29 -10.44
C LEU A 693 23.54 -18.37 -11.86
N LYS A 694 22.27 -18.04 -12.06
CA LYS A 694 21.67 -17.88 -13.40
C LYS A 694 21.69 -16.42 -13.83
N VAL A 695 22.19 -16.17 -15.04
CA VAL A 695 22.30 -14.83 -15.66
C VAL A 695 21.82 -14.83 -17.11
N GLY A 696 21.15 -13.76 -17.51
CA GLY A 696 20.49 -13.63 -18.81
C GLY A 696 20.35 -12.19 -19.27
N GLY A 697 19.50 -12.00 -20.29
CA GLY A 697 19.29 -10.70 -20.91
C GLY A 697 20.56 -10.18 -21.58
N THR A 698 20.97 -8.98 -21.21
CA THR A 698 22.13 -8.26 -21.78
C THR A 698 23.41 -8.50 -20.97
N THR A 699 23.45 -7.97 -19.76
CA THR A 699 24.65 -7.92 -18.89
C THR A 699 24.22 -7.96 -17.43
N THR A 700 24.95 -8.73 -16.63
CA THR A 700 24.83 -8.78 -15.17
C THR A 700 26.17 -8.42 -14.58
N LYS A 701 26.23 -7.35 -13.78
CA LYS A 701 27.44 -6.87 -13.13
C LYS A 701 27.39 -7.20 -11.64
N LEU A 702 28.41 -7.89 -11.12
CA LEU A 702 28.59 -8.18 -9.70
C LEU A 702 29.76 -7.36 -9.14
N ARG A 703 29.60 -6.81 -7.93
CA ARG A 703 30.75 -6.28 -7.18
C ARG A 703 31.71 -7.42 -6.81
N GLU A 704 31.25 -8.39 -6.03
CA GLU A 704 32.13 -9.41 -5.44
C GLU A 704 31.45 -10.79 -5.47
N LEU A 705 32.13 -11.79 -6.03
CA LEU A 705 31.70 -13.18 -6.05
C LEU A 705 32.78 -14.07 -5.43
N VAL A 706 32.43 -14.83 -4.40
CA VAL A 706 33.31 -15.78 -3.69
C VAL A 706 32.73 -17.18 -3.82
N VAL A 707 33.49 -18.10 -4.43
CA VAL A 707 33.07 -19.48 -4.69
C VAL A 707 33.92 -20.46 -3.88
N ASN A 708 33.32 -21.03 -2.84
CA ASN A 708 33.98 -21.98 -1.96
C ASN A 708 33.87 -23.41 -2.52
N GLY A 709 34.96 -23.90 -3.09
CA GLY A 709 35.03 -25.25 -3.65
C GLY A 709 35.02 -26.35 -2.59
N LYS A 710 34.42 -27.49 -2.94
CA LYS A 710 34.43 -28.71 -2.13
C LYS A 710 35.46 -29.71 -2.64
N ASN A 711 35.77 -30.70 -1.80
CA ASN A 711 36.62 -31.85 -2.17
C ASN A 711 35.91 -32.81 -3.13
N THR A 712 34.58 -32.71 -3.27
CA THR A 712 33.78 -33.35 -4.31
C THR A 712 33.70 -32.47 -5.56
N ALA A 713 33.71 -33.08 -6.75
CA ALA A 713 33.51 -32.36 -8.01
C ALA A 713 32.09 -31.74 -8.07
N PRO A 714 31.95 -30.48 -8.55
CA PRO A 714 30.64 -29.82 -8.70
C PRO A 714 29.67 -30.61 -9.59
N ALA A 715 28.42 -30.70 -9.16
CA ALA A 715 27.35 -31.32 -9.95
C ALA A 715 26.82 -30.42 -11.10
N ARG A 716 27.19 -29.13 -11.13
CA ARG A 716 26.67 -28.12 -12.07
C ARG A 716 27.64 -26.94 -12.22
N SER A 717 27.44 -26.13 -13.27
CA SER A 717 28.20 -24.88 -13.48
C SER A 717 27.89 -23.84 -12.40
N ILE A 718 28.91 -23.08 -12.01
CA ILE A 718 28.84 -22.00 -11.02
C ILE A 718 28.03 -20.82 -11.56
N ALA A 719 28.20 -20.50 -12.85
CA ALA A 719 27.37 -19.53 -13.55
C ALA A 719 26.81 -20.15 -14.83
N ALA A 720 25.52 -19.93 -15.11
CA ALA A 720 24.81 -20.48 -16.26
C ALA A 720 23.94 -19.43 -16.96
N GLY A 721 23.76 -19.57 -18.28
CA GLY A 721 22.79 -18.82 -19.07
C GLY A 721 23.32 -18.14 -20.34
N SER A 722 22.55 -17.17 -20.84
CA SER A 722 22.72 -16.55 -22.16
C SER A 722 23.31 -15.14 -22.13
N GLY A 723 23.22 -14.43 -21.01
CA GLY A 723 23.72 -13.06 -20.87
C GLY A 723 25.23 -12.99 -20.64
N LYS A 724 25.77 -11.76 -20.59
CA LYS A 724 27.14 -11.50 -20.14
C LYS A 724 27.23 -11.37 -18.63
N LEU A 725 28.31 -11.86 -18.04
CA LEU A 725 28.64 -11.73 -16.63
C LEU A 725 29.88 -10.85 -16.46
N GLU A 726 29.75 -9.70 -15.82
CA GLU A 726 30.88 -8.88 -15.38
C GLU A 726 31.04 -9.02 -13.86
N ILE A 727 32.27 -9.18 -13.39
CA ILE A 727 32.60 -9.29 -11.97
C ILE A 727 33.77 -8.34 -11.68
N GLU A 728 33.67 -7.50 -10.65
CA GLU A 728 34.83 -6.71 -10.24
C GLU A 728 35.86 -7.59 -9.53
N ASP A 729 35.45 -8.21 -8.43
CA ASP A 729 36.28 -9.07 -7.59
C ASP A 729 35.75 -10.52 -7.62
N LEU A 730 36.45 -11.43 -8.32
CA LEU A 730 36.17 -12.86 -8.33
C LEU A 730 37.19 -13.60 -7.46
N GLU A 731 36.73 -14.25 -6.40
CA GLU A 731 37.51 -15.19 -5.60
C GLU A 731 36.96 -16.60 -5.71
N VAL A 732 37.85 -17.58 -5.90
CA VAL A 732 37.50 -19.00 -5.92
C VAL A 732 38.48 -19.80 -5.06
N SER A 733 38.01 -20.89 -4.46
CA SER A 733 38.86 -21.85 -3.74
C SER A 733 38.53 -23.30 -4.13
N GLY A 734 39.46 -24.21 -3.83
CA GLY A 734 39.19 -25.64 -3.73
C GLY A 734 39.83 -26.51 -4.83
N ALA A 735 39.89 -27.81 -4.54
CA ALA A 735 40.65 -28.78 -5.31
C ALA A 735 40.03 -29.19 -6.67
N ASN A 736 38.77 -28.85 -6.92
CA ASN A 736 38.00 -29.32 -8.07
C ASN A 736 37.71 -28.21 -9.09
N LYS A 737 37.61 -28.64 -10.35
CA LYS A 737 37.28 -27.80 -11.50
C LYS A 737 35.91 -27.14 -11.36
N LEU A 738 35.89 -25.81 -11.45
CA LEU A 738 34.70 -24.96 -11.47
C LEU A 738 34.39 -24.51 -12.91
N THR A 739 33.12 -24.46 -13.29
CA THR A 739 32.69 -24.15 -14.67
C THR A 739 31.81 -22.90 -14.72
N PHE A 740 32.02 -22.06 -15.75
CA PHE A 740 31.21 -20.87 -16.05
C PHE A 740 30.73 -20.94 -17.50
N ASP A 741 29.42 -20.97 -17.73
CA ASP A 741 28.83 -21.04 -19.08
C ASP A 741 28.62 -19.68 -19.80
N PRO A 742 28.45 -18.51 -19.14
CA PRO A 742 28.28 -17.22 -19.84
C PRO A 742 29.61 -16.62 -20.31
N ASP A 743 29.55 -15.68 -21.25
CA ASP A 743 30.68 -14.79 -21.53
C ASP A 743 30.99 -14.01 -20.25
N THR A 744 32.21 -14.12 -19.74
CA THR A 744 32.58 -13.58 -18.43
C THR A 744 33.71 -12.57 -18.55
N THR A 745 33.60 -11.44 -17.85
CA THR A 745 34.65 -10.41 -17.73
C THR A 745 34.99 -10.22 -16.26
N VAL A 746 36.29 -10.24 -15.92
CA VAL A 746 36.78 -9.88 -14.57
C VAL A 746 37.55 -8.58 -14.66
N THR A 747 37.21 -7.58 -13.84
CA THR A 747 37.69 -6.19 -14.02
C THR A 747 38.65 -5.65 -12.96
N LYS A 748 38.67 -6.18 -11.72
CA LYS A 748 39.60 -5.72 -10.65
C LYS A 748 40.52 -6.80 -10.12
N ASN A 749 39.99 -7.93 -9.64
CA ASN A 749 40.80 -9.02 -9.10
C ASN A 749 40.25 -10.39 -9.49
N LEU A 750 41.14 -11.31 -9.87
CA LEU A 750 40.89 -12.74 -9.95
C LEU A 750 41.80 -13.45 -8.95
N ASN A 751 41.21 -13.89 -7.83
CA ASN A 751 41.90 -14.58 -6.75
C ASN A 751 41.58 -16.08 -6.80
N ILE A 752 42.59 -16.93 -6.80
CA ILE A 752 42.45 -18.39 -6.75
C ILE A 752 43.12 -18.92 -5.49
N LYS A 753 42.45 -19.77 -4.71
CA LYS A 753 42.96 -20.40 -3.48
C LYS A 753 42.86 -21.92 -3.53
N ASP A 754 43.61 -22.59 -2.66
CA ASP A 754 43.48 -24.03 -2.36
C ASP A 754 43.56 -24.97 -3.58
N PHE A 755 44.54 -24.71 -4.46
CA PHE A 755 44.75 -25.46 -5.69
C PHE A 755 45.14 -26.93 -5.45
N GLY A 756 44.29 -27.88 -5.89
CA GLY A 756 44.43 -29.30 -5.56
C GLY A 756 44.62 -30.30 -6.72
N ASN A 757 44.46 -29.93 -7.99
CA ASN A 757 44.59 -30.87 -9.12
C ASN A 757 45.60 -30.40 -10.18
N ALA A 758 46.68 -31.17 -10.37
CA ALA A 758 47.81 -30.79 -11.20
C ALA A 758 47.61 -30.91 -12.72
N ASN A 759 46.47 -31.44 -13.20
CA ASN A 759 46.27 -31.83 -14.60
C ASN A 759 45.01 -31.23 -15.28
N GLU A 760 44.13 -30.55 -14.54
CA GLU A 760 42.90 -29.93 -15.07
C GLU A 760 42.82 -28.43 -14.75
N PRO A 761 42.10 -27.62 -15.56
CA PRO A 761 41.82 -26.23 -15.24
C PRO A 761 41.00 -26.10 -13.94
N ILE A 762 41.36 -25.14 -13.10
CA ILE A 762 40.61 -24.76 -11.90
C ILE A 762 39.31 -24.04 -12.31
N LEU A 763 39.42 -23.16 -13.31
CA LEU A 763 38.29 -22.43 -13.89
C LEU A 763 38.16 -22.73 -15.38
N ASP A 764 36.96 -23.09 -15.83
CA ASP A 764 36.68 -23.42 -17.22
C ASP A 764 35.48 -22.63 -17.75
N PHE A 765 35.76 -21.60 -18.55
CA PHE A 765 34.79 -20.68 -19.13
C PHE A 765 34.36 -21.18 -20.52
N LYS A 766 33.12 -21.65 -20.67
CA LYS A 766 32.67 -22.33 -21.91
C LYS A 766 32.64 -21.43 -23.15
N LYS A 767 32.70 -20.10 -22.98
CA LYS A 767 32.65 -19.10 -24.05
C LYS A 767 33.85 -18.15 -23.98
N VAL A 768 33.65 -16.83 -24.01
CA VAL A 768 34.72 -15.83 -23.88
C VAL A 768 35.02 -15.54 -22.41
N LEU A 769 36.30 -15.48 -22.06
CA LEU A 769 36.80 -14.85 -20.84
C LEU A 769 37.56 -13.57 -21.20
N THR A 770 37.13 -12.43 -20.67
CA THR A 770 37.87 -11.16 -20.77
C THR A 770 38.55 -10.85 -19.45
N LEU A 771 39.87 -10.67 -19.51
CA LEU A 771 40.71 -10.22 -18.41
C LEU A 771 40.91 -8.70 -18.59
N GLY A 772 40.22 -7.89 -17.78
CA GLY A 772 40.13 -6.44 -17.97
C GLY A 772 41.45 -5.70 -17.74
N ALA A 773 41.55 -4.50 -18.32
CA ALA A 773 42.73 -3.64 -18.19
C ALA A 773 43.05 -3.31 -16.71
N GLY A 774 44.26 -3.64 -16.26
CA GLY A 774 44.70 -3.43 -14.87
C GLY A 774 44.17 -4.45 -13.84
N MET A 775 43.35 -5.43 -14.25
CA MET A 775 42.86 -6.50 -13.37
C MET A 775 44.03 -7.33 -12.82
N LYS A 776 44.05 -7.60 -11.51
CA LYS A 776 45.11 -8.37 -10.85
C LYS A 776 44.78 -9.85 -10.76
N PHE A 777 45.66 -10.69 -11.33
CA PHE A 777 45.57 -12.13 -11.22
C PHE A 777 46.48 -12.64 -10.08
N ASN A 778 45.87 -13.19 -9.03
CA ASN A 778 46.53 -13.59 -7.78
C ASN A 778 46.23 -15.06 -7.45
N ILE A 779 47.20 -15.76 -6.86
CA ILE A 779 46.99 -17.12 -6.32
C ILE A 779 47.47 -17.21 -4.87
N ASP A 780 46.71 -17.90 -4.02
CA ASP A 780 47.16 -18.39 -2.73
C ASP A 780 47.64 -19.85 -2.87
N PHE A 781 48.92 -20.07 -2.60
CA PHE A 781 49.57 -21.38 -2.70
C PHE A 781 49.62 -22.14 -1.37
N THR A 782 49.00 -21.62 -0.31
CA THR A 782 49.15 -22.15 1.07
C THR A 782 48.81 -23.64 1.17
N ALA A 783 47.67 -24.11 0.63
CA ALA A 783 47.35 -25.54 0.60
C ALA A 783 48.07 -26.31 -0.54
N ALA A 784 48.48 -25.64 -1.61
CA ALA A 784 49.21 -26.27 -2.72
C ALA A 784 50.60 -26.79 -2.28
N LEU A 785 51.16 -26.21 -1.21
CA LEU A 785 52.38 -26.65 -0.53
C LEU A 785 52.25 -28.00 0.19
N GLU A 786 51.04 -28.47 0.51
CA GLU A 786 50.83 -29.74 1.23
C GLU A 786 50.84 -30.98 0.31
N GLY A 787 50.92 -30.78 -1.01
CA GLY A 787 50.69 -31.81 -2.03
C GLY A 787 51.90 -32.21 -2.87
N GLN A 788 51.88 -31.81 -4.15
CA GLN A 788 52.73 -32.38 -5.22
C GLN A 788 53.14 -31.34 -6.28
N MET A 789 53.45 -30.10 -5.88
CA MET A 789 53.98 -29.11 -6.82
C MET A 789 55.45 -29.41 -7.16
N THR A 790 55.76 -29.52 -8.45
CA THR A 790 57.08 -29.88 -8.96
C THR A 790 57.65 -28.76 -9.81
N ALA A 791 58.94 -28.48 -9.66
CA ALA A 791 59.66 -27.63 -10.60
C ALA A 791 59.53 -28.15 -12.04
N ASP A 792 59.63 -27.22 -12.98
CA ASP A 792 59.70 -27.48 -14.43
C ASP A 792 58.41 -28.11 -15.01
N LYS A 793 57.34 -28.20 -14.19
CA LYS A 793 55.97 -28.57 -14.62
C LYS A 793 55.12 -27.32 -14.86
N THR A 794 54.27 -27.39 -15.89
CA THR A 794 53.25 -26.39 -16.21
C THR A 794 51.87 -26.86 -15.78
N TYR A 795 51.11 -25.97 -15.17
CA TYR A 795 49.77 -26.16 -14.61
C TYR A 795 48.77 -25.32 -15.41
N THR A 796 47.60 -25.88 -15.73
CA THR A 796 46.50 -25.09 -16.31
C THR A 796 45.67 -24.52 -15.17
N LEU A 797 45.58 -23.20 -15.07
CA LEU A 797 44.81 -22.53 -14.03
C LEU A 797 43.40 -22.21 -14.53
N VAL A 798 43.33 -21.66 -15.74
CA VAL A 798 42.09 -21.23 -16.38
C VAL A 798 42.08 -21.72 -17.83
N SER A 799 40.94 -22.20 -18.32
CA SER A 799 40.65 -22.40 -19.73
C SER A 799 39.44 -21.59 -20.17
N ALA A 800 39.41 -21.19 -21.44
CA ALA A 800 38.20 -20.70 -22.08
C ALA A 800 38.10 -21.16 -23.55
N THR A 801 36.93 -21.00 -24.17
CA THR A 801 36.83 -21.12 -25.64
C THR A 801 37.60 -19.99 -26.33
N ASN A 802 37.64 -18.79 -25.74
CA ASN A 802 38.53 -17.69 -26.13
C ASN A 802 38.95 -16.88 -24.89
N ILE A 803 40.22 -16.45 -24.81
CA ILE A 803 40.71 -15.54 -23.76
C ILE A 803 41.12 -14.21 -24.39
N VAL A 804 40.45 -13.12 -24.00
CA VAL A 804 40.82 -11.75 -24.32
C VAL A 804 41.58 -11.17 -23.13
N ASN A 805 42.77 -10.62 -23.33
CA ASN A 805 43.54 -9.93 -22.30
C ASN A 805 43.69 -8.46 -22.69
N GLU A 806 43.06 -7.57 -21.92
CA GLU A 806 43.04 -6.12 -22.16
C GLU A 806 44.13 -5.38 -21.36
N GLY A 807 45.08 -6.11 -20.76
CA GLY A 807 46.16 -5.56 -19.93
C GLY A 807 46.07 -5.97 -18.46
N ALA A 808 45.65 -7.20 -18.18
CA ALA A 808 45.66 -7.77 -16.83
C ALA A 808 47.09 -8.00 -16.32
N ILE A 809 47.28 -7.78 -15.02
CA ILE A 809 48.56 -7.83 -14.30
C ILE A 809 48.67 -9.17 -13.57
N PHE A 810 49.65 -9.98 -13.95
CA PHE A 810 49.94 -11.28 -13.31
C PHE A 810 51.06 -11.12 -12.28
N ASN A 811 50.86 -11.67 -11.07
CA ASN A 811 51.82 -11.53 -9.97
C ASN A 811 53.03 -12.48 -10.10
N THR A 812 53.98 -12.15 -10.97
CA THR A 812 55.17 -12.97 -11.27
C THR A 812 56.26 -12.96 -10.18
N GLU A 813 56.11 -12.19 -9.10
CA GLU A 813 57.09 -12.16 -7.99
C GLU A 813 56.76 -13.16 -6.85
N GLN A 814 55.70 -13.98 -6.98
CA GLN A 814 55.40 -15.01 -5.98
C GLN A 814 56.43 -16.15 -6.00
N LYS A 815 56.89 -16.54 -4.81
CA LYS A 815 57.87 -17.60 -4.57
C LYS A 815 57.23 -18.75 -3.79
N ILE A 816 57.32 -19.98 -4.30
CA ILE A 816 56.83 -21.20 -3.66
C ILE A 816 58.04 -22.01 -3.21
N GLY A 817 58.39 -21.93 -1.91
CA GLY A 817 59.65 -22.49 -1.41
C GLY A 817 60.84 -21.78 -2.05
N ASP A 818 61.52 -22.44 -2.98
CA ASP A 818 62.61 -21.88 -3.80
C ASP A 818 62.27 -21.71 -5.30
N LEU A 819 61.00 -21.93 -5.69
CA LEU A 819 60.55 -21.82 -7.08
C LEU A 819 59.86 -20.48 -7.35
N PHE A 820 60.08 -19.90 -8.54
CA PHE A 820 59.41 -18.69 -9.01
C PHE A 820 58.24 -19.03 -9.95
N THR A 821 57.13 -18.30 -9.83
CA THR A 821 55.94 -18.46 -10.68
C THR A 821 56.00 -17.61 -11.95
N THR A 822 55.91 -18.22 -13.13
CA THR A 822 55.75 -17.51 -14.41
C THR A 822 54.41 -17.84 -15.07
N TYR A 823 53.69 -16.82 -15.54
CA TYR A 823 52.38 -16.97 -16.19
C TYR A 823 52.47 -16.74 -17.70
N THR A 824 51.79 -17.58 -18.49
CA THR A 824 51.66 -17.45 -19.96
C THR A 824 50.22 -17.68 -20.38
N ILE A 825 49.66 -16.82 -21.24
CA ILE A 825 48.42 -17.12 -21.95
C ILE A 825 48.77 -17.81 -23.27
N LYS A 826 48.30 -19.05 -23.47
CA LYS A 826 48.54 -19.82 -24.70
C LYS A 826 47.40 -20.81 -24.93
N ASP A 827 47.06 -21.07 -26.19
CA ASP A 827 46.07 -22.09 -26.61
C ASP A 827 44.74 -21.96 -25.83
N ASN A 828 44.29 -20.71 -25.63
CA ASN A 828 43.13 -20.29 -24.84
C ASN A 828 43.11 -20.78 -23.38
N LYS A 829 44.29 -20.85 -22.76
CA LYS A 829 44.51 -21.17 -21.35
C LYS A 829 45.43 -20.16 -20.67
N VAL A 830 45.18 -19.90 -19.38
CA VAL A 830 46.17 -19.33 -18.47
C VAL A 830 46.99 -20.47 -17.90
N LEU A 831 48.27 -20.51 -18.27
CA LEU A 831 49.25 -21.50 -17.84
C LEU A 831 50.20 -20.88 -16.82
N MET A 832 50.59 -21.66 -15.81
CA MET A 832 51.62 -21.28 -14.83
C MET A 832 52.71 -22.35 -14.79
N SER A 833 53.97 -21.92 -14.79
CA SER A 833 55.15 -22.78 -14.63
C SER A 833 55.94 -22.39 -13.38
N LEU A 834 56.59 -23.37 -12.75
CA LEU A 834 57.41 -23.20 -11.55
C LEU A 834 58.88 -23.47 -11.85
N ASN A 835 59.71 -22.42 -11.87
CA ASN A 835 61.11 -22.53 -12.31
C ASN A 835 62.08 -22.40 -11.13
N LYS A 836 63.20 -23.15 -11.17
CA LYS A 836 64.29 -23.06 -10.18
C LYS A 836 65.26 -21.91 -10.40
N THR A 837 65.32 -21.37 -11.61
CA THR A 837 66.33 -20.38 -12.02
C THR A 837 65.69 -19.07 -12.47
N GLU A 838 66.15 -18.02 -11.79
CA GLU A 838 66.07 -16.59 -12.10
C GLU A 838 64.72 -15.86 -12.04
N LYS A 839 64.85 -14.63 -11.53
CA LYS A 839 63.87 -13.55 -11.51
C LYS A 839 63.69 -13.04 -12.96
N PRO A 840 62.48 -12.73 -13.42
CA PRO A 840 62.27 -12.31 -14.81
C PRO A 840 63.05 -11.03 -15.14
N GLU A 841 63.82 -11.06 -16.24
CA GLU A 841 64.54 -9.88 -16.74
C GLU A 841 63.55 -8.78 -17.17
N THR A 842 63.75 -7.58 -16.63
CA THR A 842 63.04 -6.38 -17.08
C THR A 842 63.58 -5.95 -18.46
N LYS A 843 62.84 -6.23 -19.53
CA LYS A 843 63.13 -5.62 -20.84
C LYS A 843 63.08 -4.09 -20.74
N PRO A 844 64.09 -3.36 -21.26
CA PRO A 844 64.08 -1.89 -21.25
C PRO A 844 62.93 -1.32 -22.09
N GLU A 845 62.45 -0.14 -21.70
CA GLU A 845 61.53 0.65 -22.51
C GLU A 845 62.19 1.08 -23.83
N THR A 846 61.58 0.72 -24.96
CA THR A 846 61.91 1.33 -26.25
C THR A 846 61.33 2.74 -26.30
N LYS A 847 62.19 3.76 -26.26
CA LYS A 847 61.80 5.14 -26.57
C LYS A 847 61.14 5.22 -27.95
N PRO A 848 60.14 6.11 -28.15
CA PRO A 848 59.71 6.49 -29.49
C PRO A 848 60.79 7.34 -30.16
N GLU A 849 61.03 7.10 -31.45
CA GLU A 849 61.74 8.03 -32.32
C GLU A 849 60.71 8.89 -33.08
N THR A 850 60.86 10.21 -32.92
CA THR A 850 60.26 11.35 -33.66
C THR A 850 58.88 11.16 -34.30
#